data_AF-A0AAE1UKG4-F1
#
_entry.id   AF-A0AAE1UKG4-F1
#
_cell.length_a   1.000
_cell.length_b   1.000
_cell.length_c   1.000
_cell.angle_alpha   90.00
_cell.angle_beta   90.00
_cell.angle_gamma   90.00
#
_symmetry.space_group_name_H-M   'P 1'
#
loop_
_entity.id
_entity.type
_entity.pdbx_description
1 polymer ?
#
loop_
_entity_poly.entity_id
_entity_poly.type
_entity_poly.pdbx_seq_one_letter_code
_entity_poly.pdbx_strand_id
1 'polypeptide(L)'
;MWFECCTKQGVLCVLVLLCCGVLSNCRQINNNNNNNNNNNNNNNNILTFNTSLSVNSDWETTGILSVPVLGNGYLFCQARDVTTNNNTHYWDYYVHWDIPEKAKNDSNVFSLGDKYLMPRSYLVFKSFSGNLTGKYSCHLHYRDTQIDSRVFNLTLQQSKMYGYQQQAMASQQYQPQQQQQPGPDQYQQQQGYQPQAGYQQPQPPQQQQQGYQPPQQQQQGYQPPQQQQQGYQPQAQQQQYGQQDQYGGQQQQQQPQPQQASFQEFIETQESKEGVRFSWNVWPSSRIEATRMVVPVAATYTPLKKRDDLPTICYEPLKCTQMQCGAILNPLCQVDFRSKMWVCCFCFQRNPFPSAYASISEQSQPAELFPTYSTIEYTIMRQQNLPPIFLFLVDTCVDEEELNALKESITMSLSLMPANALVGLITFGRHVYVHVLANEVMRRQYVFPGMKDQTAKTVQEYLGVGLKTTPQTQVGETFSRVIILTVGSLFSQSGHYSHSRVIIKAQTQMPGQAAPAPQPGHMNNRFLQPVQECEMMLQDILADLRRDPWPVNTGKRPLRASGAALSIAIGLLEACYPNTGGRILTFLGGACSYGPGMVVDDDLRKPIRSHHDIDKDNCQYMKKAVKFYEGLAKCVAENGHVVDLYACALDQVGLHEMKYCSNYTGGHMVLGDSFNSSLFRTTFQRVFARDEKGNLEMAFNASIEVKTSRELKIAGALGPCVSGNEKGPNVAEMEIGIGNTTKWKMCGITPSTTVSIFFEVANQQGSDVPGGRGHVQFITRYQHPTGKTIVRVTTVARNWADAQSGQQYIALGFDQEAAAVLMARLAVHRSETDQDGTDVLRWVDRMLIRLCQKFGEFTPNDPTSYRFQENFSLYPQFMFHLRRSQFLQVFNNSPDETSFYRCMLNRECVTECLTMIQPVLYSYSFNGIEAVMLDTSSIQPDRVLLLDTFFLVLIFLGETMAAWKKEGYHEQEEYASFKELLQSPADDSQDILATRFPIPRYVETEQGGSQARFLLSKVNPSQTHNNAMYGGSAIPDPNATDGGAPVLTDDVSLQVFMEHLKKLAVTSNA
;
A
#
# COMPACT_ATOMS: atom_id res chain seq x y z
N MET A 1 28.41 -21.73 -61.20
CA MET A 1 27.21 -21.34 -60.42
C MET A 1 27.49 -21.32 -58.91
N TRP A 2 27.09 -22.29 -58.08
CA TRP A 2 27.19 -22.15 -56.59
C TRP A 2 28.59 -21.75 -56.10
N PHE A 3 29.63 -22.43 -56.61
CA PHE A 3 31.04 -22.18 -56.27
C PHE A 3 31.52 -20.75 -56.60
N GLU A 4 31.00 -20.12 -57.66
CA GLU A 4 31.38 -18.74 -58.03
C GLU A 4 30.88 -17.71 -57.01
N CYS A 5 29.73 -17.98 -56.38
CA CYS A 5 29.13 -17.08 -55.40
C CYS A 5 30.05 -16.94 -54.17
N CYS A 6 30.51 -18.08 -53.63
CA CYS A 6 31.45 -18.14 -52.52
C CYS A 6 32.77 -17.41 -52.82
N THR A 7 33.28 -17.49 -54.06
CA THR A 7 34.53 -16.81 -54.45
C THR A 7 34.39 -15.29 -54.64
N LYS A 8 33.19 -14.78 -54.89
CA LYS A 8 32.95 -13.34 -55.15
C LYS A 8 32.49 -12.55 -53.92
N GLN A 9 31.89 -13.18 -52.91
CA GLN A 9 31.28 -12.50 -51.76
C GLN A 9 32.03 -12.67 -50.44
N GLY A 10 33.36 -12.52 -50.45
CA GLY A 10 34.17 -12.26 -49.23
C GLY A 10 34.33 -13.40 -48.21
N VAL A 11 33.62 -14.52 -48.35
CA VAL A 11 33.60 -15.66 -47.40
C VAL A 11 35.01 -16.16 -47.06
N LEU A 12 35.92 -16.16 -48.03
CA LEU A 12 37.32 -16.59 -47.84
C LEU A 12 38.07 -15.72 -46.80
N CYS A 13 37.79 -14.42 -46.75
CA CYS A 13 38.40 -13.52 -45.76
C CYS A 13 37.86 -13.78 -44.35
N VAL A 14 36.57 -14.12 -44.22
CA VAL A 14 35.96 -14.47 -42.93
C VAL A 14 36.57 -15.76 -42.37
N LEU A 15 36.76 -16.78 -43.21
CA LEU A 15 37.43 -18.03 -42.84
C LEU A 15 38.89 -17.81 -42.41
N VAL A 16 39.66 -16.95 -43.11
CA VAL A 16 41.03 -16.61 -42.72
C VAL A 16 41.09 -15.84 -41.39
N LEU A 17 40.16 -14.91 -41.15
CA LEU A 17 40.06 -14.19 -39.87
C LEU A 17 39.72 -15.11 -38.71
N LEU A 18 38.81 -16.08 -38.92
CA LEU A 18 38.48 -17.10 -37.92
C LEU A 18 39.71 -17.94 -37.53
N CYS A 19 40.47 -18.44 -38.51
CA CYS A 19 41.71 -19.18 -38.24
C CYS A 19 42.74 -18.34 -37.47
N CYS A 20 42.90 -17.05 -37.81
CA CYS A 20 43.83 -16.16 -37.11
C CYS A 20 43.41 -15.89 -35.65
N GLY A 21 42.11 -15.71 -35.39
CA GLY A 21 41.59 -15.51 -34.03
C GLY A 21 41.80 -16.74 -33.13
N VAL A 22 41.47 -17.94 -33.63
CA VAL A 22 41.65 -19.20 -32.89
C VAL A 22 43.13 -19.48 -32.60
N LEU A 23 44.02 -19.32 -33.59
CA LEU A 23 45.47 -19.50 -33.40
C LEU A 23 46.08 -18.51 -32.38
N SER A 24 45.53 -17.29 -32.28
CA SER A 24 45.93 -16.32 -31.25
C SER A 24 45.59 -16.81 -29.84
N ASN A 25 44.37 -17.33 -29.63
CA ASN A 25 43.95 -17.87 -28.34
C ASN A 25 44.75 -19.13 -27.96
N CYS A 26 45.01 -20.05 -28.90
CA CYS A 26 45.85 -21.23 -28.65
C CYS A 26 47.28 -20.84 -28.20
N ARG A 27 47.86 -19.75 -28.74
CA ARG A 27 49.15 -19.22 -28.27
C ARG A 27 49.09 -18.58 -26.88
N GLN A 28 47.98 -17.92 -26.51
CA GLN A 28 47.82 -17.38 -25.16
C GLN A 28 47.73 -18.49 -24.10
N ILE A 29 46.94 -19.54 -24.37
CA ILE A 29 46.79 -20.70 -23.47
C ILE A 29 48.17 -21.37 -23.21
N ASN A 30 48.95 -21.59 -24.28
CA ASN A 30 50.26 -22.25 -24.15
C ASN A 30 51.33 -21.38 -23.45
N ASN A 31 51.19 -20.05 -23.46
CA ASN A 31 52.06 -19.15 -22.70
C ASN A 31 51.67 -19.06 -21.21
N ASN A 32 50.38 -19.07 -20.89
CA ASN A 32 49.91 -18.94 -19.50
C ASN A 32 50.28 -20.15 -18.63
N ASN A 33 50.37 -21.36 -19.22
CA ASN A 33 50.76 -22.57 -18.50
C ASN A 33 52.23 -22.61 -18.04
N ASN A 34 53.07 -21.62 -18.39
CA ASN A 34 54.53 -21.68 -18.21
C ASN A 34 55.14 -20.63 -17.25
N ASN A 35 54.35 -19.75 -16.62
CA ASN A 35 54.88 -18.65 -15.78
C ASN A 35 54.31 -18.61 -14.36
N ASN A 36 54.73 -19.58 -13.53
CA ASN A 36 54.75 -19.42 -12.07
C ASN A 36 56.09 -18.81 -11.66
N ASN A 37 56.20 -17.47 -11.54
CA ASN A 37 57.00 -16.74 -10.53
C ASN A 37 57.19 -15.23 -10.82
N ASN A 38 57.41 -14.48 -9.73
CA ASN A 38 58.03 -13.15 -9.62
C ASN A 38 57.28 -11.89 -10.10
N ASN A 39 57.49 -10.81 -9.32
CA ASN A 39 57.04 -9.44 -9.62
C ASN A 39 57.77 -8.87 -10.85
N ASN A 40 57.03 -8.15 -11.71
CA ASN A 40 57.40 -6.78 -12.07
C ASN A 40 56.28 -6.04 -12.82
N ASN A 41 56.29 -4.71 -12.73
CA ASN A 41 55.49 -3.86 -13.61
C ASN A 41 55.97 -4.00 -15.07
N ASN A 42 55.05 -4.20 -16.02
CA ASN A 42 55.24 -3.75 -17.40
C ASN A 42 53.91 -3.59 -18.13
N ASN A 43 53.79 -2.54 -18.94
CA ASN A 43 52.59 -2.25 -19.72
C ASN A 43 52.51 -3.18 -20.94
N ASN A 44 51.50 -4.06 -20.99
CA ASN A 44 51.11 -4.76 -22.21
C ASN A 44 49.80 -4.18 -22.76
N ASN A 45 49.87 -3.48 -23.88
CA ASN A 45 48.70 -2.95 -24.58
C ASN A 45 47.90 -4.11 -25.20
N ILE A 46 46.66 -4.32 -24.74
CA ILE A 46 45.75 -5.30 -25.35
C ILE A 46 45.16 -4.70 -26.63
N LEU A 47 45.28 -5.43 -27.74
CA LEU A 47 44.67 -5.09 -29.03
C LEU A 47 43.26 -5.68 -29.12
N THR A 48 42.24 -4.87 -28.85
CA THR A 48 40.83 -5.27 -29.00
C THR A 48 40.34 -5.08 -30.43
N PHE A 49 39.99 -6.17 -31.12
CA PHE A 49 39.30 -6.12 -32.41
C PHE A 49 37.79 -6.03 -32.22
N ASN A 50 37.13 -5.12 -32.95
CA ASN A 50 35.70 -4.86 -32.83
C ASN A 50 34.84 -5.85 -33.66
N THR A 51 34.90 -7.12 -33.30
CA THR A 51 33.98 -8.18 -33.76
C THR A 51 33.68 -9.12 -32.60
N SER A 52 32.39 -9.36 -32.32
CA SER A 52 31.94 -10.10 -31.14
C SER A 52 32.12 -11.61 -31.29
N LEU A 53 33.27 -12.14 -30.84
CA LEU A 53 33.42 -13.56 -30.50
C LEU A 53 33.10 -13.76 -29.01
N SER A 54 32.11 -14.59 -28.70
CA SER A 54 31.91 -15.15 -27.36
C SER A 54 32.45 -16.58 -27.33
N VAL A 55 33.32 -16.86 -26.35
CA VAL A 55 33.83 -18.22 -26.06
C VAL A 55 33.38 -18.55 -24.65
N ASN A 56 32.63 -19.65 -24.50
CA ASN A 56 32.24 -20.16 -23.17
C ASN A 56 33.43 -20.90 -22.54
N SER A 57 33.56 -20.81 -21.21
CA SER A 57 34.66 -21.37 -20.43
C SER A 57 34.69 -22.91 -20.39
N ASP A 58 33.55 -23.57 -20.59
CA ASP A 58 33.33 -24.93 -20.08
C ASP A 58 33.11 -26.02 -21.15
N TRP A 59 33.68 -25.87 -22.36
CA TRP A 59 33.88 -26.99 -23.30
C TRP A 59 35.16 -26.88 -24.13
N GLU A 60 35.97 -27.94 -24.15
CA GLU A 60 37.15 -28.03 -25.02
C GLU A 60 36.79 -28.40 -26.46
N THR A 61 37.43 -27.76 -27.45
CA THR A 61 37.53 -28.18 -28.87
C THR A 61 36.29 -28.16 -29.80
N THR A 62 35.22 -27.43 -29.49
CA THR A 62 34.20 -27.07 -30.53
C THR A 62 33.78 -25.60 -30.48
N GLY A 63 33.77 -24.95 -31.63
CA GLY A 63 33.21 -23.60 -31.82
C GLY A 63 32.01 -23.62 -32.77
N ILE A 64 30.99 -22.81 -32.47
CA ILE A 64 29.84 -22.57 -33.36
C ILE A 64 29.80 -21.08 -33.68
N LEU A 65 29.74 -20.75 -34.96
CA LEU A 65 29.51 -19.39 -35.44
C LEU A 65 28.22 -19.36 -36.26
N SER A 66 27.36 -18.37 -36.01
CA SER A 66 26.25 -18.01 -36.90
C SER A 66 26.56 -16.70 -37.61
N VAL A 67 26.34 -16.65 -38.92
CA VAL A 67 26.50 -15.43 -39.73
C VAL A 67 25.20 -15.16 -40.49
N PRO A 68 24.54 -13.99 -40.32
CA PRO A 68 23.38 -13.63 -41.12
C PRO A 68 23.81 -13.36 -42.57
N VAL A 69 23.19 -14.06 -43.52
CA VAL A 69 23.36 -13.82 -44.95
C VAL A 69 22.15 -13.01 -45.42
N LEU A 70 22.40 -11.76 -45.83
CA LEU A 70 21.35 -10.79 -46.19
C LEU A 70 20.32 -11.40 -47.18
N GLY A 71 19.09 -11.53 -46.70
CA GLY A 71 17.93 -11.95 -47.47
C GLY A 71 17.62 -13.46 -47.52
N ASN A 72 18.48 -14.36 -47.05
CA ASN A 72 18.26 -15.82 -47.18
C ASN A 72 18.66 -16.67 -45.95
N GLY A 73 18.68 -16.08 -44.75
CA GLY A 73 18.84 -16.83 -43.49
C GLY A 73 20.26 -16.83 -42.90
N TYR A 74 20.54 -17.80 -42.03
CA TYR A 74 21.78 -17.87 -41.26
C TYR A 74 22.66 -19.02 -41.72
N LEU A 75 23.93 -18.73 -42.01
CA LEU A 75 24.95 -19.76 -42.14
C LEU A 75 25.43 -20.14 -40.73
N PHE A 76 24.99 -21.30 -40.24
CA PHE A 76 25.60 -21.93 -39.07
C PHE A 76 26.84 -22.70 -39.50
N CYS A 77 27.94 -22.54 -38.78
CA CYS A 77 29.18 -23.26 -39.01
C CYS A 77 29.68 -23.82 -37.67
N GLN A 78 29.57 -25.14 -37.50
CA GLN A 78 30.16 -25.85 -36.36
C GLN A 78 31.49 -26.45 -36.80
N ALA A 79 32.58 -26.03 -36.16
CA ALA A 79 33.92 -26.53 -36.41
C ALA A 79 34.36 -27.49 -35.28
N ARG A 80 34.89 -28.65 -35.66
CA ARG A 80 35.46 -29.65 -34.73
C ARG A 80 36.87 -30.02 -35.18
N ASP A 81 37.83 -29.97 -34.25
CA ASP A 81 39.22 -30.35 -34.50
C ASP A 81 39.35 -31.88 -34.54
N VAL A 82 40.03 -32.43 -35.54
CA VAL A 82 40.15 -33.87 -35.77
C VAL A 82 41.62 -34.26 -35.97
N THR A 83 42.22 -34.79 -34.91
CA THR A 83 43.61 -35.28 -34.79
C THR A 83 44.73 -34.25 -34.99
N THR A 84 45.56 -34.10 -33.96
CA THR A 84 46.68 -33.16 -33.88
C THR A 84 48.02 -33.79 -34.25
N ASN A 85 48.56 -33.40 -35.41
CA ASN A 85 49.99 -33.55 -35.73
C ASN A 85 50.60 -32.14 -35.86
N ASN A 86 51.77 -31.91 -35.25
CA ASN A 86 52.32 -30.56 -34.94
C ASN A 86 52.45 -29.53 -36.09
N ASN A 87 52.24 -29.91 -37.36
CA ASN A 87 52.34 -29.02 -38.53
C ASN A 87 51.05 -29.00 -39.41
N THR A 88 49.97 -29.71 -39.07
CA THR A 88 48.75 -29.75 -39.91
C THR A 88 47.51 -29.97 -39.06
N HIS A 89 46.51 -29.10 -39.24
CA HIS A 89 45.20 -29.20 -38.59
C HIS A 89 44.11 -29.54 -39.60
N TYR A 90 43.18 -30.40 -39.20
CA TYR A 90 42.02 -30.84 -39.98
C TYR A 90 40.75 -30.45 -39.26
N TRP A 91 39.83 -29.81 -39.98
CA TRP A 91 38.58 -29.31 -39.43
C TRP A 91 37.39 -29.89 -40.19
N ASP A 92 36.51 -30.59 -39.47
CA ASP A 92 35.18 -30.97 -39.97
C ASP A 92 34.21 -29.79 -39.76
N TYR A 93 33.39 -29.50 -40.78
CA TYR A 93 32.42 -28.41 -40.77
C TYR A 93 31.01 -28.90 -41.12
N TYR A 94 30.01 -28.41 -40.38
CA TYR A 94 28.59 -28.63 -40.64
C TYR A 94 27.91 -27.30 -40.99
N VAL A 95 27.01 -27.33 -41.97
CA VAL A 95 26.21 -26.17 -42.43
C VAL A 95 24.73 -26.51 -42.42
N HIS A 96 23.93 -25.67 -41.74
CA HIS A 96 22.46 -25.66 -41.84
C HIS A 96 22.00 -24.55 -42.78
N TRP A 97 20.94 -24.80 -43.55
CA TRP A 97 20.32 -23.87 -44.49
C TRP A 97 18.87 -24.28 -44.80
N ASP A 98 17.96 -23.32 -44.94
CA ASP A 98 16.57 -23.57 -45.37
C ASP A 98 16.47 -23.66 -46.90
N ILE A 99 16.20 -24.86 -47.41
CA ILE A 99 16.28 -25.16 -48.85
C ILE A 99 14.98 -24.73 -49.57
N PRO A 100 15.05 -23.84 -50.59
CA PRO A 100 13.88 -23.45 -51.38
C PRO A 100 13.20 -24.64 -52.06
N GLU A 101 11.86 -24.65 -52.10
CA GLU A 101 11.06 -25.82 -52.51
C GLU A 101 11.49 -26.49 -53.82
N LYS A 102 11.88 -25.70 -54.83
CA LYS A 102 12.32 -26.24 -56.13
C LYS A 102 13.52 -27.17 -56.06
N ALA A 103 14.34 -27.08 -55.01
CA ALA A 103 15.51 -27.93 -54.79
C ALA A 103 15.23 -29.17 -53.92
N LYS A 104 14.02 -29.32 -53.36
CA LYS A 104 13.62 -30.53 -52.58
C LYS A 104 13.40 -31.76 -53.48
N ASN A 105 13.31 -31.57 -54.79
CA ASN A 105 13.04 -32.62 -55.78
C ASN A 105 14.29 -33.05 -56.59
N ASP A 106 15.50 -32.61 -56.21
CA ASP A 106 16.75 -33.09 -56.81
C ASP A 106 17.17 -34.42 -56.16
N SER A 107 17.46 -35.43 -56.98
CA SER A 107 17.76 -36.80 -56.52
C SER A 107 19.08 -36.93 -55.74
N ASN A 108 19.88 -35.88 -55.64
CA ASN A 108 21.12 -35.84 -54.86
C ASN A 108 20.92 -35.34 -53.41
N VAL A 109 19.70 -34.98 -53.00
CA VAL A 109 19.37 -34.46 -51.67
C VAL A 109 18.77 -35.57 -50.80
N PHE A 110 19.44 -35.93 -49.71
CA PHE A 110 18.94 -36.89 -48.71
C PHE A 110 18.26 -36.16 -47.54
N SER A 111 17.06 -36.60 -47.18
CA SER A 111 16.29 -36.13 -46.03
C SER A 111 16.30 -37.15 -44.88
N LEU A 112 16.24 -36.64 -43.64
CA LEU A 112 16.09 -37.45 -42.43
C LEU A 112 15.13 -36.72 -41.47
N GLY A 113 13.83 -36.91 -41.70
CA GLY A 113 12.80 -36.01 -41.17
C GLY A 113 12.93 -34.62 -41.80
N ASP A 114 12.61 -33.57 -41.04
CA ASP A 114 12.63 -32.16 -41.49
C ASP A 114 14.05 -31.57 -41.66
N LYS A 115 15.06 -32.42 -41.91
CA LYS A 115 16.47 -32.04 -41.97
C LYS A 115 17.15 -32.63 -43.19
N TYR A 116 17.91 -31.78 -43.88
CA TYR A 116 18.74 -32.13 -45.05
C TYR A 116 20.21 -32.12 -44.66
N LEU A 117 21.00 -33.07 -45.18
CA LEU A 117 22.40 -33.27 -44.82
C LEU A 117 23.28 -33.47 -46.06
N MET A 118 24.47 -32.83 -46.08
CA MET A 118 25.50 -33.09 -47.08
C MET A 118 26.59 -34.04 -46.56
N PRO A 119 27.19 -34.88 -47.43
CA PRO A 119 28.29 -35.76 -47.05
C PRO A 119 29.61 -35.00 -46.84
N ARG A 120 30.39 -35.48 -45.86
CA ARG A 120 31.64 -34.87 -45.32
C ARG A 120 32.57 -34.28 -46.39
N SER A 121 32.95 -33.02 -46.20
CA SER A 121 34.03 -32.35 -46.93
C SER A 121 34.92 -31.60 -45.94
N TYR A 122 36.20 -31.99 -45.86
CA TYR A 122 37.17 -31.42 -44.93
C TYR A 122 38.11 -30.42 -45.63
N LEU A 123 38.56 -29.41 -44.88
CA LEU A 123 39.52 -28.40 -45.30
C LEU A 123 40.83 -28.58 -44.51
N VAL A 124 41.97 -28.36 -45.17
CA VAL A 124 43.29 -28.67 -44.60
C VAL A 124 44.23 -27.46 -44.73
N PHE A 125 44.78 -27.00 -43.59
CA PHE A 125 45.78 -25.93 -43.54
C PHE A 125 47.16 -26.52 -43.20
N LYS A 126 48.16 -26.33 -44.09
CA LYS A 126 49.43 -27.09 -44.08
C LYS A 126 50.72 -26.31 -43.72
N SER A 127 50.71 -24.98 -43.53
CA SER A 127 51.89 -24.25 -42.99
C SER A 127 51.58 -22.84 -42.48
N PHE A 128 52.47 -22.32 -41.63
CA PHE A 128 52.50 -20.91 -41.18
C PHE A 128 53.97 -20.48 -41.05
N SER A 129 54.35 -19.36 -41.69
CA SER A 129 55.69 -18.78 -41.50
C SER A 129 55.64 -17.25 -41.64
N GLY A 130 56.48 -16.54 -40.89
CA GLY A 130 56.54 -15.08 -40.93
C GLY A 130 57.52 -14.51 -39.92
N ASN A 131 58.47 -13.71 -40.42
CA ASN A 131 59.27 -12.79 -39.59
C ASN A 131 58.56 -11.43 -39.49
N LEU A 132 59.03 -10.58 -38.57
CA LEU A 132 58.40 -9.33 -38.12
C LEU A 132 58.15 -8.23 -39.19
N THR A 133 58.40 -8.49 -40.47
CA THR A 133 58.17 -7.57 -41.60
C THR A 133 56.81 -7.73 -42.28
N GLY A 134 55.86 -8.43 -41.65
CA GLY A 134 54.43 -8.35 -41.99
C GLY A 134 54.03 -8.90 -43.37
N LYS A 135 54.44 -10.13 -43.70
CA LYS A 135 53.95 -10.90 -44.85
C LYS A 135 53.55 -12.32 -44.42
N TYR A 136 52.37 -12.76 -44.85
CA TYR A 136 51.75 -14.04 -44.45
C TYR A 136 51.16 -14.75 -45.67
N SER A 137 51.22 -16.08 -45.72
CA SER A 137 50.72 -16.91 -46.82
C SER A 137 49.76 -18.00 -46.34
N CYS A 138 48.70 -18.27 -47.12
CA CYS A 138 47.69 -19.29 -46.85
C CYS A 138 47.42 -20.13 -48.11
N HIS A 139 47.17 -21.43 -47.94
CA HIS A 139 46.93 -22.41 -49.02
C HIS A 139 45.64 -23.20 -48.72
N LEU A 140 44.80 -23.39 -49.74
CA LEU A 140 43.50 -24.05 -49.65
C LEU A 140 43.55 -25.39 -50.39
N HIS A 141 43.15 -26.49 -49.74
CA HIS A 141 43.05 -27.82 -50.34
C HIS A 141 41.63 -28.37 -50.23
N TYR A 142 41.21 -29.15 -51.24
CA TYR A 142 40.05 -30.05 -51.16
C TYR A 142 40.55 -31.48 -51.28
N ARG A 143 40.32 -32.29 -50.23
CA ARG A 143 41.06 -33.53 -50.00
C ARG A 143 42.57 -33.19 -49.97
N ASP A 144 43.39 -33.77 -50.85
CA ASP A 144 44.83 -33.44 -50.92
C ASP A 144 45.21 -32.43 -52.01
N THR A 145 44.35 -32.17 -53.00
CA THR A 145 44.66 -31.26 -54.12
C THR A 145 44.57 -29.80 -53.69
N GLN A 146 45.62 -29.01 -53.94
CA GLN A 146 45.60 -27.56 -53.70
C GLN A 146 44.72 -26.86 -54.76
N ILE A 147 43.88 -25.91 -54.34
CA ILE A 147 42.92 -25.18 -55.18
C ILE A 147 43.21 -23.66 -55.25
N ASP A 148 43.59 -23.02 -54.14
CA ASP A 148 43.96 -21.59 -54.10
C ASP A 148 45.14 -21.37 -53.15
N SER A 149 45.85 -20.24 -53.29
CA SER A 149 46.83 -19.76 -52.32
C SER A 149 47.01 -18.26 -52.42
N ARG A 150 47.07 -17.57 -51.27
CA ARG A 150 47.12 -16.10 -51.20
C ARG A 150 48.16 -15.61 -50.19
N VAL A 151 48.71 -14.43 -50.45
CA VAL A 151 49.69 -13.74 -49.60
C VAL A 151 49.16 -12.36 -49.24
N PHE A 152 49.30 -11.94 -47.99
CA PHE A 152 48.78 -10.68 -47.46
C PHE A 152 49.76 -10.00 -46.49
N ASN A 153 49.66 -8.67 -46.41
CA ASN A 153 50.52 -7.83 -45.56
C ASN A 153 49.67 -7.12 -44.49
N LEU A 154 50.27 -6.77 -43.34
CA LEU A 154 49.62 -5.99 -42.27
C LEU A 154 50.57 -4.93 -41.72
N THR A 155 50.03 -3.73 -41.44
CA THR A 155 50.76 -2.57 -40.92
C THR A 155 49.96 -1.93 -39.79
N LEU A 156 50.63 -1.44 -38.74
CA LEU A 156 50.02 -0.82 -37.56
C LEU A 156 50.27 0.70 -37.53
N GLN A 157 49.29 1.48 -37.05
CA GLN A 157 49.41 2.90 -36.72
C GLN A 157 48.73 3.21 -35.37
N GLN A 158 49.05 4.38 -34.80
CA GLN A 158 48.60 4.84 -33.47
C GLN A 158 48.19 6.32 -33.50
N SER A 159 47.65 6.84 -32.38
CA SER A 159 47.32 8.25 -32.07
C SER A 159 45.96 8.77 -32.61
N LYS A 160 45.29 9.81 -32.07
CA LYS A 160 45.50 10.66 -30.86
C LYS A 160 44.16 11.28 -30.37
N MET A 161 44.18 12.31 -29.49
CA MET A 161 43.04 12.82 -28.71
C MET A 161 42.75 14.34 -28.93
N TYR A 162 41.54 14.81 -28.54
CA TYR A 162 41.04 16.20 -28.34
C TYR A 162 40.53 17.06 -29.53
N GLY A 163 39.51 17.89 -29.26
CA GLY A 163 39.14 19.09 -30.06
C GLY A 163 37.67 19.59 -29.92
N TYR A 164 37.45 20.82 -29.45
CA TYR A 164 36.15 21.56 -29.45
C TYR A 164 36.16 22.65 -30.54
N GLN A 165 35.00 23.03 -31.12
CA GLN A 165 34.54 24.45 -31.15
C GLN A 165 33.06 24.66 -31.62
N GLN A 166 32.67 25.91 -31.89
CA GLN A 166 31.30 26.46 -31.71
C GLN A 166 30.72 27.18 -32.95
N GLN A 167 29.38 27.35 -32.94
CA GLN A 167 28.58 28.48 -33.48
C GLN A 167 28.69 28.89 -34.97
N ALA A 168 27.54 29.03 -35.66
CA ALA A 168 26.93 30.34 -36.00
C ALA A 168 25.89 30.29 -37.16
N MET A 169 24.79 31.04 -36.99
CA MET A 169 23.94 31.74 -38.00
C MET A 169 23.56 31.07 -39.34
N ALA A 170 22.25 30.87 -39.55
CA ALA A 170 21.53 31.23 -40.78
C ALA A 170 20.05 31.48 -40.46
N SER A 171 19.29 32.11 -41.37
CA SER A 171 17.95 32.64 -41.10
C SER A 171 16.91 32.35 -42.19
N GLN A 172 15.63 32.42 -41.79
CA GLN A 172 14.41 32.62 -42.60
C GLN A 172 13.78 31.43 -43.37
N GLN A 173 12.43 31.43 -43.29
CA GLN A 173 11.43 30.94 -44.25
C GLN A 173 11.43 29.47 -44.71
N TYR A 174 10.38 28.74 -44.32
CA TYR A 174 9.19 28.53 -45.18
C TYR A 174 7.96 28.11 -44.34
N GLN A 175 6.74 28.42 -44.80
CA GLN A 175 5.47 27.96 -44.20
C GLN A 175 4.84 26.84 -45.05
N PRO A 176 4.10 25.89 -44.45
CA PRO A 176 3.04 25.16 -45.15
C PRO A 176 1.77 26.02 -45.18
N GLN A 177 1.23 26.28 -46.36
CA GLN A 177 -0.10 26.90 -46.53
C GLN A 177 -1.21 25.84 -46.62
N GLN A 178 -2.42 26.24 -46.24
CA GLN A 178 -3.64 25.46 -46.43
C GLN A 178 -4.00 25.38 -47.92
N GLN A 179 -4.68 24.30 -48.34
CA GLN A 179 -5.56 24.33 -49.51
C GLN A 179 -6.92 23.70 -49.17
N GLN A 180 -7.97 24.26 -49.76
CA GLN A 180 -9.37 23.97 -49.51
C GLN A 180 -10.01 23.25 -50.71
N GLN A 181 -11.18 22.65 -50.52
CA GLN A 181 -12.03 22.19 -51.63
C GLN A 181 -12.93 23.33 -52.15
N PRO A 182 -13.30 23.36 -53.44
CA PRO A 182 -13.99 24.49 -54.06
C PRO A 182 -15.53 24.38 -54.11
N GLY A 183 -16.22 25.53 -54.16
CA GLY A 183 -17.53 25.73 -54.81
C GLY A 183 -17.36 26.64 -56.04
N PRO A 184 -18.34 27.50 -56.43
CA PRO A 184 -19.73 27.63 -55.97
C PRO A 184 -20.77 27.82 -57.14
N ASP A 185 -22.03 28.16 -56.78
CA ASP A 185 -23.02 28.94 -57.59
C ASP A 185 -23.67 28.28 -58.86
N GLN A 186 -24.89 28.62 -59.34
CA GLN A 186 -25.86 29.69 -58.96
C GLN A 186 -27.34 29.46 -59.42
N TYR A 187 -28.24 30.35 -58.96
CA TYR A 187 -29.58 30.77 -59.49
C TYR A 187 -30.92 30.11 -59.04
N GLN A 188 -32.03 30.81 -59.34
CA GLN A 188 -33.30 30.88 -58.56
C GLN A 188 -34.58 30.86 -59.43
N GLN A 189 -35.76 30.53 -58.88
CA GLN A 189 -36.97 31.41 -58.88
C GLN A 189 -38.24 30.87 -58.13
N GLN A 190 -38.68 31.66 -57.13
CA GLN A 190 -40.05 32.09 -56.72
C GLN A 190 -41.32 31.19 -56.54
N GLN A 191 -42.04 31.51 -55.44
CA GLN A 191 -43.50 31.50 -55.13
C GLN A 191 -44.27 30.18 -54.80
N GLY A 192 -45.10 30.19 -53.71
CA GLY A 192 -46.20 29.20 -53.55
C GLY A 192 -46.80 28.82 -52.16
N TYR A 193 -47.40 29.74 -51.39
CA TYR A 193 -48.50 29.49 -50.40
C TYR A 193 -48.30 28.64 -49.09
N GLN A 194 -49.36 28.59 -48.26
CA GLN A 194 -49.43 28.29 -46.81
C GLN A 194 -50.73 27.51 -46.45
N PRO A 195 -50.81 26.80 -45.29
CA PRO A 195 -51.92 27.07 -44.33
C PRO A 195 -51.57 26.87 -42.82
N GLN A 196 -52.55 26.99 -41.91
CA GLN A 196 -52.41 26.94 -40.43
C GLN A 196 -53.34 25.91 -39.73
N ALA A 197 -52.90 25.32 -38.59
CA ALA A 197 -53.72 24.84 -37.44
C ALA A 197 -52.81 24.24 -36.32
N GLY A 198 -53.16 24.18 -35.01
CA GLY A 198 -54.07 25.05 -34.25
C GLY A 198 -55.11 24.39 -33.31
N TYR A 199 -54.74 23.79 -32.16
CA TYR A 199 -55.70 23.39 -31.08
C TYR A 199 -55.13 23.45 -29.64
N GLN A 200 -56.01 23.32 -28.64
CA GLN A 200 -55.84 23.73 -27.22
C GLN A 200 -55.93 22.55 -26.22
N GLN A 201 -55.60 22.81 -24.94
CA GLN A 201 -55.96 21.96 -23.79
C GLN A 201 -56.82 22.74 -22.76
N PRO A 202 -57.64 22.08 -21.90
CA PRO A 202 -58.80 22.72 -21.24
C PRO A 202 -58.67 22.94 -19.72
N GLN A 203 -59.54 23.80 -19.18
CA GLN A 203 -59.74 24.03 -17.74
C GLN A 203 -60.89 23.18 -17.15
N PRO A 204 -60.81 22.81 -15.86
CA PRO A 204 -61.97 22.57 -14.98
C PRO A 204 -62.43 23.86 -14.24
N PRO A 205 -63.67 23.92 -13.71
CA PRO A 205 -64.35 25.18 -13.36
C PRO A 205 -64.24 25.66 -11.90
N GLN A 206 -64.84 26.83 -11.61
CA GLN A 206 -64.81 27.55 -10.33
C GLN A 206 -66.03 27.30 -9.42
N GLN A 207 -65.80 27.43 -8.10
CA GLN A 207 -66.70 27.91 -7.03
C GLN A 207 -68.07 27.23 -6.76
N GLN A 208 -68.30 26.86 -5.49
CA GLN A 208 -69.29 27.54 -4.64
C GLN A 208 -69.03 27.30 -3.13
N GLN A 209 -69.76 28.00 -2.25
CA GLN A 209 -69.43 28.18 -0.81
C GLN A 209 -70.47 27.57 0.15
N GLN A 210 -70.00 27.04 1.28
CA GLN A 210 -70.61 26.99 2.63
C GLN A 210 -69.65 26.20 3.57
N GLY A 211 -69.34 26.57 4.81
CA GLY A 211 -69.59 27.79 5.58
C GLY A 211 -70.26 27.54 6.94
N TYR A 212 -69.53 27.67 8.07
CA TYR A 212 -70.07 28.02 9.41
C TYR A 212 -68.93 28.43 10.39
N GLN A 213 -69.28 28.98 11.56
CA GLN A 213 -68.40 29.75 12.46
C GLN A 213 -67.97 28.98 13.75
N PRO A 214 -66.81 29.33 14.37
CA PRO A 214 -66.42 28.88 15.70
C PRO A 214 -66.73 29.88 16.84
N PRO A 215 -67.07 29.41 18.05
CA PRO A 215 -67.06 30.24 19.28
C PRO A 215 -65.75 30.13 20.09
N GLN A 216 -65.18 31.30 20.41
CA GLN A 216 -64.89 31.84 21.76
C GLN A 216 -65.12 30.89 22.98
N GLN A 217 -64.41 30.94 24.13
CA GLN A 217 -63.32 31.79 24.70
C GLN A 217 -62.74 31.05 25.97
N GLN A 218 -61.97 31.53 26.97
CA GLN A 218 -61.46 32.84 27.50
C GLN A 218 -60.11 32.54 28.27
N GLN A 219 -59.15 33.46 28.50
CA GLN A 219 -58.86 34.28 29.72
C GLN A 219 -58.81 33.54 31.08
N GLN A 220 -58.00 33.88 32.11
CA GLN A 220 -57.14 35.05 32.50
C GLN A 220 -55.92 34.51 33.32
N GLY A 221 -54.86 35.24 33.72
CA GLY A 221 -54.46 36.66 33.57
C GLY A 221 -53.28 37.06 34.52
N TYR A 222 -53.05 38.38 34.68
CA TYR A 222 -52.27 39.09 35.74
C TYR A 222 -50.71 39.24 35.74
N GLN A 223 -50.28 40.40 35.20
CA GLN A 223 -49.43 41.48 35.79
C GLN A 223 -48.08 41.22 36.54
N PRO A 224 -47.01 41.96 36.18
CA PRO A 224 -45.77 42.14 36.96
C PRO A 224 -45.54 43.58 37.52
N PRO A 225 -44.64 43.79 38.51
CA PRO A 225 -44.26 45.14 38.98
C PRO A 225 -42.76 45.54 38.84
N GLN A 226 -42.50 46.50 37.93
CA GLN A 226 -41.63 47.70 38.03
C GLN A 226 -40.12 47.70 38.43
N GLN A 227 -39.46 48.78 37.98
CA GLN A 227 -38.23 49.48 38.46
C GLN A 227 -36.86 48.94 37.99
N GLN A 228 -35.81 49.74 37.71
CA GLN A 228 -35.51 51.18 37.43
C GLN A 228 -34.02 51.22 36.96
N GLN A 229 -33.35 52.14 36.23
CA GLN A 229 -33.48 53.40 35.45
C GLN A 229 -32.24 53.40 34.46
N GLN A 230 -31.92 54.27 33.49
CA GLN A 230 -32.39 55.50 32.78
C GLN A 230 -31.69 55.49 31.38
N GLY A 231 -31.68 56.48 30.45
CA GLY A 231 -32.28 57.82 30.32
C GLY A 231 -31.82 58.52 29.00
N TYR A 232 -32.29 59.74 28.74
CA TYR A 232 -31.98 60.68 27.62
C TYR A 232 -32.63 60.53 26.22
N GLN A 233 -33.20 61.68 25.81
CA GLN A 233 -33.73 62.16 24.52
C GLN A 233 -33.61 63.73 24.59
N PRO A 234 -34.06 64.61 23.65
CA PRO A 234 -34.92 64.40 22.47
C PRO A 234 -34.51 65.16 21.15
N GLN A 235 -35.20 64.82 20.03
CA GLN A 235 -35.89 65.67 19.01
C GLN A 235 -35.32 67.01 18.44
N ALA A 236 -35.72 67.53 17.26
CA ALA A 236 -36.37 67.02 16.02
C ALA A 236 -36.52 68.18 14.96
N GLN A 237 -37.27 67.93 13.86
CA GLN A 237 -37.75 68.82 12.76
C GLN A 237 -36.93 68.80 11.45
N GLN A 238 -37.52 68.83 10.22
CA GLN A 238 -38.92 68.64 9.76
C GLN A 238 -39.00 68.32 8.23
N GLN A 239 -39.95 67.44 7.84
CA GLN A 239 -40.79 67.40 6.61
C GLN A 239 -40.20 67.52 5.17
N GLN A 240 -40.89 67.12 4.06
CA GLN A 240 -41.80 65.98 3.76
C GLN A 240 -42.24 66.02 2.28
N TYR A 241 -42.13 64.90 1.53
CA TYR A 241 -42.94 64.53 0.32
C TYR A 241 -42.56 63.10 -0.16
N GLY A 242 -43.45 62.21 -0.61
CA GLY A 242 -44.82 61.96 -0.13
C GLY A 242 -45.93 61.69 -1.17
N GLN A 243 -46.05 60.47 -1.75
CA GLN A 243 -47.31 59.96 -2.33
C GLN A 243 -47.39 58.42 -2.51
N GLN A 244 -48.60 57.88 -2.33
CA GLN A 244 -49.16 56.58 -2.81
C GLN A 244 -48.64 55.23 -2.25
N ASP A 245 -49.17 54.83 -1.07
CA ASP A 245 -50.23 53.80 -0.89
C ASP A 245 -50.25 52.49 -1.73
N GLN A 246 -50.66 51.31 -1.22
CA GLN A 246 -50.71 50.76 0.16
C GLN A 246 -50.94 49.22 0.10
N TYR A 247 -50.66 48.51 1.21
CA TYR A 247 -51.01 47.10 1.51
C TYR A 247 -50.37 45.94 0.72
N GLY A 248 -49.36 45.34 1.35
CA GLY A 248 -48.99 43.92 1.19
C GLY A 248 -48.51 43.40 2.54
N GLY A 249 -49.24 42.44 3.15
CA GLY A 249 -48.99 42.03 4.53
C GLY A 249 -47.72 41.20 4.69
N GLN A 250 -46.71 41.72 5.39
CA GLN A 250 -45.55 40.94 5.79
C GLN A 250 -45.97 39.89 6.84
N GLN A 251 -45.97 38.62 6.44
CA GLN A 251 -45.85 37.53 7.39
C GLN A 251 -44.52 37.72 8.14
N GLN A 252 -44.57 37.75 9.47
CA GLN A 252 -43.35 37.69 10.26
C GLN A 252 -42.71 36.32 10.06
N GLN A 253 -41.69 36.26 9.23
CA GLN A 253 -40.78 35.12 9.19
C GLN A 253 -40.14 35.01 10.58
N GLN A 254 -40.65 34.09 11.40
CA GLN A 254 -39.89 33.56 12.51
C GLN A 254 -38.65 32.95 11.88
N GLN A 255 -37.49 33.60 12.10
CA GLN A 255 -36.21 33.00 11.73
C GLN A 255 -36.14 31.65 12.43
N PRO A 256 -35.90 30.53 11.72
CA PRO A 256 -35.75 29.24 12.38
C PRO A 256 -34.57 29.38 13.35
N GLN A 257 -34.84 29.16 14.63
CA GLN A 257 -33.76 28.97 15.59
C GLN A 257 -32.92 27.79 15.07
N PRO A 258 -31.58 27.92 14.97
CA PRO A 258 -30.76 26.81 14.51
C PRO A 258 -30.94 25.66 15.50
N GLN A 259 -31.61 24.60 15.05
CA GLN A 259 -31.69 23.35 15.81
C GLN A 259 -30.25 22.91 16.09
N GLN A 260 -29.95 22.66 17.35
CA GLN A 260 -28.63 22.17 17.73
C GLN A 260 -28.49 20.75 17.18
N ALA A 261 -27.64 20.60 16.17
CA ALA A 261 -27.28 19.31 15.60
C ALA A 261 -26.90 18.33 16.72
N SER A 262 -27.32 17.08 16.57
CA SER A 262 -27.02 16.07 17.60
C SER A 262 -25.51 15.82 17.68
N PHE A 263 -25.01 15.32 18.82
CA PHE A 263 -23.59 14.94 18.91
C PHE A 263 -23.22 13.85 17.89
N GLN A 264 -24.17 12.98 17.51
CA GLN A 264 -24.01 11.99 16.45
C GLN A 264 -23.85 12.65 15.07
N GLU A 265 -24.75 13.56 14.70
CA GLU A 265 -24.68 14.33 13.44
C GLU A 265 -23.38 15.15 13.35
N PHE A 266 -22.92 15.70 14.47
CA PHE A 266 -21.61 16.36 14.57
C PHE A 266 -20.45 15.38 14.30
N ILE A 267 -20.48 14.19 14.90
CA ILE A 267 -19.45 13.14 14.72
C ILE A 267 -19.37 12.70 13.25
N GLU A 268 -20.51 12.36 12.63
CA GLU A 268 -20.60 11.93 11.23
C GLU A 268 -20.16 13.03 10.27
N THR A 269 -20.57 14.28 10.52
CA THR A 269 -20.14 15.46 9.77
C THR A 269 -18.64 15.71 9.89
N GLN A 270 -18.04 15.44 11.06
CA GLN A 270 -16.61 15.59 11.29
C GLN A 270 -15.81 14.47 10.63
N GLU A 271 -16.22 13.20 10.72
CA GLU A 271 -15.53 12.12 10.00
C GLU A 271 -15.57 12.34 8.49
N SER A 272 -16.71 12.79 7.96
CA SER A 272 -16.91 13.03 6.52
C SER A 272 -16.07 14.20 5.97
N LYS A 273 -15.71 15.19 6.80
CA LYS A 273 -14.92 16.38 6.38
C LYS A 273 -13.44 16.28 6.73
N GLU A 274 -13.11 15.66 7.86
CA GLU A 274 -11.76 15.64 8.44
C GLU A 274 -11.12 14.25 8.45
N GLY A 275 -11.91 13.19 8.31
CA GLY A 275 -11.43 11.82 8.47
C GLY A 275 -11.02 11.49 9.91
N VAL A 276 -11.61 12.18 10.90
CA VAL A 276 -11.26 12.06 12.32
C VAL A 276 -12.49 11.74 13.18
N ARG A 277 -12.40 10.73 14.06
CA ARG A 277 -13.32 10.55 15.20
C ARG A 277 -12.52 10.47 16.50
N PHE A 278 -12.97 11.16 17.54
CA PHE A 278 -12.37 11.15 18.88
C PHE A 278 -13.22 10.34 19.85
N SER A 279 -12.60 9.60 20.76
CA SER A 279 -13.30 8.99 21.92
C SER A 279 -14.06 10.02 22.77
N TRP A 280 -13.55 11.25 22.84
CA TRP A 280 -14.15 12.38 23.54
C TRP A 280 -14.06 13.65 22.69
N ASN A 281 -15.21 14.23 22.36
CA ASN A 281 -15.34 15.49 21.62
C ASN A 281 -15.41 16.74 22.53
N VAL A 282 -15.38 16.54 23.85
CA VAL A 282 -15.15 17.58 24.85
C VAL A 282 -14.04 17.07 25.78
N TRP A 283 -13.00 17.86 26.01
CA TRP A 283 -11.79 17.42 26.71
C TRP A 283 -11.73 17.95 28.14
N PRO A 284 -11.30 17.13 29.12
CA PRO A 284 -11.15 17.55 30.51
C PRO A 284 -10.02 18.57 30.63
N SER A 285 -10.21 19.59 31.46
CA SER A 285 -9.22 20.65 31.68
C SER A 285 -7.98 20.21 32.48
N SER A 286 -7.89 18.96 32.98
CA SER A 286 -6.76 18.49 33.78
C SER A 286 -6.42 17.00 33.63
N ARG A 287 -5.14 16.65 33.84
CA ARG A 287 -4.57 15.29 33.77
C ARG A 287 -5.27 14.28 34.69
N ILE A 288 -5.66 14.72 35.88
CA ILE A 288 -6.30 13.86 36.90
C ILE A 288 -7.71 13.47 36.45
N GLU A 289 -8.50 14.40 35.90
CA GLU A 289 -9.84 14.06 35.41
C GLU A 289 -9.77 13.27 34.10
N ALA A 290 -8.81 13.55 33.21
CA ALA A 290 -8.52 12.70 32.05
C ALA A 290 -8.21 11.24 32.43
N THR A 291 -7.50 11.02 33.54
CA THR A 291 -7.22 9.68 34.07
C THR A 291 -8.49 9.01 34.63
N ARG A 292 -9.41 9.78 35.19
CA ARG A 292 -10.70 9.30 35.73
C ARG A 292 -11.76 9.00 34.67
N MET A 293 -11.59 9.49 33.45
CA MET A 293 -12.48 9.18 32.30
C MET A 293 -12.29 7.75 31.77
N VAL A 294 -11.26 7.02 32.21
CA VAL A 294 -10.94 5.62 31.92
C VAL A 294 -10.56 5.33 30.46
N VAL A 295 -11.43 5.67 29.51
CA VAL A 295 -11.09 5.69 28.08
C VAL A 295 -10.22 6.93 27.83
N PRO A 296 -9.01 6.79 27.25
CA PRO A 296 -8.11 7.93 27.02
C PRO A 296 -8.70 8.89 25.98
N VAL A 297 -8.27 10.16 26.02
CA VAL A 297 -8.49 11.10 24.92
C VAL A 297 -7.64 10.65 23.74
N ALA A 298 -8.29 10.14 22.70
CA ALA A 298 -7.64 9.54 21.54
C ALA A 298 -8.51 9.71 20.30
N ALA A 299 -7.90 9.61 19.13
CA ALA A 299 -8.58 9.74 17.84
C ALA A 299 -8.22 8.62 16.87
N THR A 300 -9.17 8.19 16.06
CA THR A 300 -8.90 7.56 14.76
C THR A 300 -8.72 8.66 13.71
N TYR A 301 -7.71 8.54 12.85
CA TYR A 301 -7.44 9.46 11.74
C TYR A 301 -7.19 8.68 10.45
N THR A 302 -7.97 8.98 9.42
CA THR A 302 -7.91 8.40 8.08
C THR A 302 -7.26 9.40 7.13
N PRO A 303 -5.91 9.45 7.02
CA PRO A 303 -5.18 10.44 6.24
C PRO A 303 -5.72 10.70 4.83
N LEU A 304 -6.13 9.67 4.09
CA LEU A 304 -6.57 9.79 2.69
C LEU A 304 -8.08 9.58 2.48
N LYS A 305 -8.92 9.89 3.48
CA LYS A 305 -10.39 9.89 3.33
C LYS A 305 -10.79 10.65 2.04
N LYS A 306 -11.57 10.02 1.14
CA LYS A 306 -12.01 10.64 -0.12
C LYS A 306 -12.84 11.91 0.15
N ARG A 307 -12.57 12.98 -0.60
CA ARG A 307 -13.04 14.36 -0.37
C ARG A 307 -13.01 15.12 -1.70
N ASP A 308 -14.05 14.93 -2.51
CA ASP A 308 -14.04 15.31 -3.93
C ASP A 308 -14.34 16.80 -4.18
N ASP A 309 -14.74 17.51 -3.11
CA ASP A 309 -14.93 18.96 -3.03
C ASP A 309 -13.64 19.77 -2.75
N LEU A 310 -12.47 19.12 -2.62
CA LEU A 310 -11.22 19.82 -2.32
C LEU A 310 -10.60 20.50 -3.55
N PRO A 311 -10.23 21.80 -3.46
CA PRO A 311 -9.55 22.49 -4.54
C PRO A 311 -8.11 22.00 -4.69
N THR A 312 -7.63 21.87 -5.94
CA THR A 312 -6.23 21.51 -6.22
C THR A 312 -5.30 22.69 -5.94
N ILE A 313 -4.58 22.66 -4.81
CA ILE A 313 -3.58 23.69 -4.47
C ILE A 313 -2.19 23.28 -4.97
N CYS A 314 -1.48 24.24 -5.55
CA CYS A 314 -0.21 24.02 -6.26
C CYS A 314 0.92 24.94 -5.76
N TYR A 315 0.94 25.26 -4.47
CA TYR A 315 2.00 26.01 -3.79
C TYR A 315 2.41 25.36 -2.46
N GLU A 316 3.54 25.76 -1.91
CA GLU A 316 4.04 25.24 -0.63
C GLU A 316 3.21 25.80 0.55
N PRO A 317 2.84 24.97 1.54
CA PRO A 317 2.02 25.40 2.68
C PRO A 317 2.75 26.41 3.58
N LEU A 318 2.06 27.49 3.97
CA LEU A 318 2.62 28.50 4.88
C LEU A 318 2.79 27.93 6.29
N LYS A 319 4.03 27.87 6.77
CA LYS A 319 4.37 27.43 8.12
C LYS A 319 4.54 28.60 9.09
N CYS A 320 4.27 28.35 10.36
CA CYS A 320 4.61 29.25 11.46
C CYS A 320 6.13 29.46 11.53
N THR A 321 6.55 30.70 11.71
CA THR A 321 7.96 31.13 11.81
C THR A 321 8.66 30.62 13.08
N GLN A 322 7.91 30.23 14.11
CA GLN A 322 8.46 29.65 15.33
C GLN A 322 8.97 28.22 15.06
N MET A 323 10.30 28.05 15.04
CA MET A 323 11.00 26.81 14.69
C MET A 323 10.54 25.57 15.47
N GLN A 324 10.16 25.74 16.74
CA GLN A 324 9.66 24.65 17.60
C GLN A 324 8.18 24.30 17.38
N CYS A 325 7.44 25.11 16.62
CA CYS A 325 6.03 24.89 16.32
C CYS A 325 5.86 24.20 14.96
N GLY A 326 6.36 24.82 13.89
CA GLY A 326 6.28 24.29 12.52
C GLY A 326 4.87 24.13 11.91
N ALA A 327 3.81 24.37 12.68
CA ALA A 327 2.41 24.20 12.27
C ALA A 327 2.05 25.08 11.06
N ILE A 328 1.15 24.56 10.22
CA ILE A 328 0.72 25.16 8.95
C ILE A 328 -0.51 26.06 9.18
N LEU A 329 -0.61 27.14 8.39
CA LEU A 329 -1.76 28.04 8.32
C LEU A 329 -3.06 27.25 8.08
N ASN A 330 -4.11 27.65 8.79
CA ASN A 330 -5.38 26.93 8.84
C ASN A 330 -6.53 27.88 9.28
N PRO A 331 -7.81 27.51 9.10
CA PRO A 331 -8.95 28.40 9.38
C PRO A 331 -9.15 28.81 10.86
N LEU A 332 -8.36 28.26 11.79
CA LEU A 332 -8.39 28.62 13.22
C LEU A 332 -7.35 29.69 13.59
N CYS A 333 -6.46 30.08 12.65
CA CYS A 333 -5.50 31.15 12.85
C CYS A 333 -6.19 32.52 12.74
N GLN A 334 -5.93 33.42 13.68
CA GLN A 334 -6.46 34.79 13.61
C GLN A 334 -5.67 35.60 12.57
N VAL A 335 -6.35 36.35 11.70
CA VAL A 335 -5.74 37.08 10.59
C VAL A 335 -5.98 38.58 10.73
N ASP A 336 -4.90 39.36 10.61
CA ASP A 336 -4.94 40.82 10.52
C ASP A 336 -4.70 41.23 9.06
N PHE A 337 -5.80 41.46 8.34
CA PHE A 337 -5.80 41.90 6.94
C PHE A 337 -5.24 43.32 6.75
N ARG A 338 -5.08 44.11 7.82
CA ARG A 338 -4.51 45.48 7.77
C ARG A 338 -2.98 45.45 7.91
N SER A 339 -2.44 44.70 8.87
CA SER A 339 -0.98 44.56 9.03
C SER A 339 -0.35 43.45 8.18
N LYS A 340 -1.18 42.65 7.47
CA LYS A 340 -0.76 41.49 6.67
C LYS A 340 -0.01 40.46 7.52
N MET A 341 -0.58 40.12 8.68
CA MET A 341 -0.06 39.11 9.60
C MET A 341 -1.12 38.08 10.00
N TRP A 342 -0.67 36.90 10.46
CA TRP A 342 -1.52 35.88 11.08
C TRP A 342 -0.93 35.36 12.39
N VAL A 343 -1.80 35.02 13.33
CA VAL A 343 -1.48 34.48 14.66
C VAL A 343 -1.69 32.97 14.65
N CYS A 344 -0.63 32.22 14.95
CA CYS A 344 -0.71 30.76 14.97
C CYS A 344 -1.51 30.24 16.17
N CYS A 345 -2.57 29.48 15.91
CA CYS A 345 -3.48 28.91 16.93
C CYS A 345 -2.83 27.89 17.90
N PHE A 346 -1.59 27.45 17.66
CA PHE A 346 -0.84 26.51 18.51
C PHE A 346 0.13 27.18 19.49
N CYS A 347 0.71 28.32 19.11
CA CYS A 347 1.82 28.94 19.84
C CYS A 347 1.70 30.47 20.00
N PHE A 348 0.64 31.07 19.46
CA PHE A 348 0.35 32.52 19.46
C PHE A 348 1.43 33.42 18.83
N GLN A 349 2.43 32.83 18.16
CA GLN A 349 3.39 33.57 17.35
C GLN A 349 2.68 34.35 16.25
N ARG A 350 3.06 35.63 16.08
CA ARG A 350 2.67 36.47 14.95
C ARG A 350 3.60 36.21 13.77
N ASN A 351 3.03 35.98 12.59
CA ASN A 351 3.74 35.63 11.38
C ASN A 351 3.35 36.63 10.27
N PRO A 352 4.29 37.23 9.54
CA PRO A 352 3.96 38.01 8.35
C PRO A 352 3.52 37.08 7.22
N PHE A 353 2.61 37.54 6.37
CA PHE A 353 2.35 36.90 5.09
C PHE A 353 3.50 37.17 4.09
N PRO A 354 3.87 36.21 3.22
CA PRO A 354 4.85 36.44 2.17
C PRO A 354 4.26 37.33 1.04
N SER A 355 5.13 37.88 0.19
CA SER A 355 4.73 38.82 -0.87
C SER A 355 3.67 38.28 -1.85
N ALA A 356 3.61 36.97 -2.08
CA ALA A 356 2.57 36.33 -2.90
C ALA A 356 1.14 36.51 -2.34
N TYR A 357 1.01 36.82 -1.04
CA TYR A 357 -0.26 37.04 -0.35
C TYR A 357 -0.53 38.54 -0.10
N ALA A 358 0.22 39.46 -0.72
CA ALA A 358 0.10 40.90 -0.47
C ALA A 358 -1.31 41.48 -0.71
N SER A 359 -2.08 40.87 -1.62
CA SER A 359 -3.46 41.24 -1.96
C SER A 359 -4.53 40.67 -1.02
N ILE A 360 -4.18 39.88 0.01
CA ILE A 360 -5.14 39.21 0.90
C ILE A 360 -6.10 40.21 1.57
N SER A 361 -7.40 39.93 1.53
CA SER A 361 -8.46 40.70 2.21
C SER A 361 -9.55 39.77 2.75
N GLU A 362 -10.50 40.30 3.51
CA GLU A 362 -11.65 39.53 4.01
C GLU A 362 -12.48 38.90 2.87
N GLN A 363 -12.53 39.56 1.71
CA GLN A 363 -13.23 39.12 0.49
C GLN A 363 -12.34 38.29 -0.44
N SER A 364 -11.02 38.31 -0.24
CA SER A 364 -10.03 37.62 -1.07
C SER A 364 -9.05 36.88 -0.16
N GLN A 365 -9.56 35.76 0.37
CA GLN A 365 -8.82 34.86 1.27
C GLN A 365 -8.21 33.70 0.48
N PRO A 366 -7.03 33.19 0.88
CA PRO A 366 -6.48 31.94 0.36
C PRO A 366 -7.31 30.74 0.84
N ALA A 367 -7.21 29.61 0.14
CA ALA A 367 -8.06 28.45 0.36
C ALA A 367 -7.93 27.89 1.80
N GLU A 368 -6.73 27.88 2.36
CA GLU A 368 -6.43 27.38 3.71
C GLU A 368 -6.99 28.21 4.88
N LEU A 369 -7.74 29.29 4.61
CA LEU A 369 -8.45 30.08 5.61
C LEU A 369 -9.98 29.93 5.58
N PHE A 370 -10.57 29.31 4.55
CA PHE A 370 -12.02 29.08 4.52
C PHE A 370 -12.43 28.02 5.56
N PRO A 371 -13.42 28.28 6.44
CA PRO A 371 -13.85 27.30 7.45
C PRO A 371 -14.36 25.96 6.91
N THR A 372 -14.70 25.87 5.62
CA THR A 372 -15.06 24.63 4.92
C THR A 372 -13.87 23.70 4.67
N TYR A 373 -12.64 24.24 4.63
CA TYR A 373 -11.42 23.48 4.34
C TYR A 373 -10.57 23.29 5.61
N SER A 374 -11.16 22.71 6.66
CA SER A 374 -10.42 22.21 7.83
C SER A 374 -9.46 21.06 7.46
N THR A 375 -9.73 20.36 6.37
CA THR A 375 -8.79 19.50 5.63
C THR A 375 -8.50 20.06 4.24
N ILE A 376 -7.24 20.03 3.80
CA ILE A 376 -6.80 20.59 2.52
C ILE A 376 -5.53 19.89 1.99
N GLU A 377 -5.29 19.90 0.67
CA GLU A 377 -4.14 19.25 0.02
C GLU A 377 -3.28 20.20 -0.82
N TYR A 378 -1.97 20.17 -0.61
CA TYR A 378 -0.96 20.98 -1.31
C TYR A 378 -0.06 20.10 -2.20
N THR A 379 -0.05 20.35 -3.51
CA THR A 379 0.89 19.73 -4.48
C THR A 379 2.20 20.51 -4.52
N ILE A 380 3.32 19.85 -4.20
CA ILE A 380 4.65 20.47 -4.12
C ILE A 380 5.34 20.42 -5.51
N MET A 381 5.37 21.56 -6.22
CA MET A 381 5.91 21.63 -7.60
C MET A 381 7.43 21.40 -7.74
N ARG A 382 8.23 21.60 -6.69
CA ARG A 382 9.71 21.71 -6.80
C ARG A 382 10.49 20.40 -6.65
N GLN A 383 9.81 19.27 -6.44
CA GLN A 383 10.45 17.99 -6.18
C GLN A 383 10.49 17.14 -7.47
N GLN A 384 11.54 16.32 -7.64
CA GLN A 384 11.60 15.39 -8.77
C GLN A 384 10.57 14.28 -8.60
N ASN A 385 9.74 14.08 -9.62
CA ASN A 385 8.73 13.02 -9.65
C ASN A 385 9.40 11.71 -10.11
N LEU A 386 9.61 10.77 -9.19
CA LEU A 386 9.95 9.39 -9.54
C LEU A 386 8.65 8.58 -9.71
N PRO A 387 8.59 7.65 -10.68
CA PRO A 387 7.45 6.75 -10.82
C PRO A 387 7.37 5.76 -9.64
N PRO A 388 6.19 5.15 -9.39
CA PRO A 388 6.06 4.07 -8.43
C PRO A 388 6.81 2.82 -8.91
N ILE A 389 7.28 2.01 -7.96
CA ILE A 389 8.04 0.78 -8.22
C ILE A 389 7.26 -0.43 -7.71
N PHE A 390 7.13 -1.48 -8.51
CA PHE A 390 6.49 -2.74 -8.14
C PHE A 390 7.45 -3.92 -8.37
N LEU A 391 7.88 -4.55 -7.28
CA LEU A 391 8.80 -5.69 -7.29
C LEU A 391 8.02 -6.96 -6.95
N PHE A 392 7.75 -7.78 -7.96
CA PHE A 392 7.08 -9.08 -7.78
C PHE A 392 8.06 -10.07 -7.16
N LEU A 393 7.68 -10.69 -6.05
CA LEU A 393 8.47 -11.68 -5.31
C LEU A 393 7.68 -13.00 -5.23
N VAL A 394 7.93 -13.88 -6.19
CA VAL A 394 7.08 -15.04 -6.51
C VAL A 394 7.68 -16.35 -6.01
N ASP A 395 6.96 -17.03 -5.13
CA ASP A 395 7.23 -18.41 -4.74
C ASP A 395 6.95 -19.40 -5.90
N THR A 396 7.90 -20.30 -6.16
CA THR A 396 7.79 -21.40 -7.13
C THR A 396 7.67 -22.77 -6.46
N CYS A 397 7.61 -22.86 -5.13
CA CYS A 397 7.44 -24.11 -4.39
C CYS A 397 5.96 -24.53 -4.21
N VAL A 398 5.11 -24.18 -5.18
CA VAL A 398 3.68 -24.52 -5.32
C VAL A 398 3.45 -25.61 -6.38
N ASP A 399 2.22 -26.12 -6.47
CA ASP A 399 1.79 -26.96 -7.58
C ASP A 399 1.46 -26.13 -8.84
N GLU A 400 1.43 -26.77 -10.02
CA GLU A 400 1.43 -26.05 -11.30
C GLU A 400 0.12 -25.28 -11.58
N GLU A 401 -1.02 -25.77 -11.10
CA GLU A 401 -2.32 -25.08 -11.22
C GLU A 401 -2.32 -23.75 -10.46
N GLU A 402 -1.83 -23.77 -9.22
CA GLU A 402 -1.66 -22.57 -8.37
C GLU A 402 -0.66 -21.58 -8.98
N LEU A 403 0.46 -22.08 -9.50
CA LEU A 403 1.44 -21.23 -10.17
C LEU A 403 0.87 -20.59 -11.44
N ASN A 404 0.07 -21.33 -12.22
CA ASN A 404 -0.54 -20.81 -13.44
C ASN A 404 -1.62 -19.75 -13.14
N ALA A 405 -2.47 -19.95 -12.15
CA ALA A 405 -3.41 -18.92 -11.69
C ALA A 405 -2.70 -17.66 -11.16
N LEU A 406 -1.55 -17.83 -10.50
CA LEU A 406 -0.71 -16.71 -10.07
C LEU A 406 -0.08 -15.96 -11.26
N LYS A 407 0.40 -16.66 -12.31
CA LYS A 407 0.86 -16.02 -13.57
C LYS A 407 -0.24 -15.18 -14.21
N GLU A 408 -1.45 -15.72 -14.32
CA GLU A 408 -2.62 -15.00 -14.86
C GLU A 408 -2.90 -13.72 -14.07
N SER A 409 -2.91 -13.83 -12.73
CA SER A 409 -3.17 -12.71 -11.81
C SER A 409 -2.10 -11.62 -11.89
N ILE A 410 -0.82 -12.00 -11.96
CA ILE A 410 0.30 -11.09 -12.17
C ILE A 410 0.22 -10.43 -13.54
N THR A 411 -0.02 -11.19 -14.60
CA THR A 411 -0.13 -10.69 -15.99
C THR A 411 -1.26 -9.67 -16.12
N MET A 412 -2.42 -9.96 -15.54
CA MET A 412 -3.54 -9.01 -15.44
C MET A 412 -3.11 -7.71 -14.75
N SER A 413 -2.39 -7.79 -13.63
CA SER A 413 -1.97 -6.60 -12.87
C SER A 413 -1.02 -5.66 -13.63
N LEU A 414 -0.20 -6.18 -14.56
CA LEU A 414 0.67 -5.34 -15.40
C LEU A 414 -0.16 -4.36 -16.25
N SER A 415 -1.29 -4.79 -16.81
CA SER A 415 -2.20 -3.92 -17.58
C SER A 415 -2.87 -2.82 -16.74
N LEU A 416 -2.90 -3.00 -15.40
CA LEU A 416 -3.49 -2.06 -14.45
C LEU A 416 -2.46 -1.03 -13.92
N MET A 417 -1.16 -1.26 -14.10
CA MET A 417 -0.11 -0.33 -13.70
C MET A 417 0.02 0.88 -14.64
N PRO A 418 0.53 2.03 -14.17
CA PRO A 418 0.98 3.11 -15.05
C PRO A 418 2.10 2.64 -15.99
N ALA A 419 2.03 3.01 -17.26
CA ALA A 419 3.02 2.63 -18.30
C ALA A 419 4.48 2.99 -17.94
N ASN A 420 4.68 4.04 -17.14
CA ASN A 420 5.97 4.52 -16.66
C ASN A 420 6.36 3.99 -15.27
N ALA A 421 5.54 3.15 -14.62
CA ALA A 421 5.90 2.48 -13.37
C ALA A 421 7.09 1.54 -13.60
N LEU A 422 7.99 1.42 -12.62
CA LEU A 422 9.12 0.51 -12.70
C LEU A 422 8.73 -0.86 -12.16
N VAL A 423 8.80 -1.90 -12.97
CA VAL A 423 8.58 -3.29 -12.54
C VAL A 423 9.89 -4.06 -12.43
N GLY A 424 9.91 -5.02 -11.49
CA GLY A 424 10.98 -6.01 -11.34
C GLY A 424 10.40 -7.37 -10.95
N LEU A 425 11.14 -8.45 -11.24
CA LEU A 425 10.75 -9.81 -10.89
C LEU A 425 11.88 -10.53 -10.15
N ILE A 426 11.53 -11.14 -9.03
CA ILE A 426 12.34 -12.12 -8.30
C ILE A 426 11.47 -13.37 -8.12
N THR A 427 11.97 -14.52 -8.55
CA THR A 427 11.32 -15.82 -8.29
C THR A 427 12.15 -16.60 -7.28
N PHE A 428 11.54 -17.44 -6.45
CA PHE A 428 12.29 -18.21 -5.45
C PHE A 428 11.67 -19.56 -5.11
N GLY A 429 12.54 -20.48 -4.69
CA GLY A 429 12.20 -21.77 -4.12
C GLY A 429 13.30 -22.16 -3.14
N ARG A 430 14.09 -23.20 -3.47
CA ARG A 430 15.33 -23.51 -2.74
C ARG A 430 16.41 -22.43 -2.92
N HIS A 431 16.40 -21.76 -4.07
CA HIS A 431 17.29 -20.65 -4.44
C HIS A 431 16.46 -19.40 -4.77
N VAL A 432 17.10 -18.23 -4.78
CA VAL A 432 16.46 -16.96 -5.16
C VAL A 432 17.03 -16.52 -6.50
N TYR A 433 16.16 -16.22 -7.47
CA TYR A 433 16.50 -15.86 -8.84
C TYR A 433 16.05 -14.42 -9.11
N VAL A 434 17.00 -13.51 -9.30
CA VAL A 434 16.74 -12.09 -9.61
C VAL A 434 16.83 -11.90 -11.13
N HIS A 435 15.72 -11.54 -11.77
CA HIS A 435 15.61 -11.47 -13.23
C HIS A 435 16.09 -10.13 -13.78
N VAL A 436 16.79 -10.15 -14.91
CA VAL A 436 17.17 -8.97 -15.69
C VAL A 436 16.05 -8.69 -16.68
N LEU A 437 15.39 -7.54 -16.55
CA LEU A 437 14.28 -7.10 -17.42
C LEU A 437 14.72 -6.09 -18.50
N ALA A 438 15.95 -5.58 -18.42
CA ALA A 438 16.50 -4.75 -19.49
C ALA A 438 16.62 -5.53 -20.80
N ASN A 439 16.39 -4.86 -21.92
CA ASN A 439 16.38 -5.44 -23.26
C ASN A 439 17.79 -5.86 -23.74
N GLU A 440 18.27 -6.98 -23.21
CA GLU A 440 19.50 -7.67 -23.60
C GLU A 440 19.18 -8.86 -24.53
N VAL A 441 20.07 -9.16 -25.48
CA VAL A 441 19.91 -10.21 -26.52
C VAL A 441 19.69 -11.63 -25.97
N MET A 442 19.94 -11.85 -24.67
CA MET A 442 19.65 -13.09 -23.96
C MET A 442 19.03 -12.73 -22.61
N ARG A 443 17.92 -13.39 -22.22
CA ARG A 443 17.37 -13.27 -20.87
C ARG A 443 18.40 -13.76 -19.85
N ARG A 444 18.59 -13.05 -18.73
CA ARG A 444 19.57 -13.37 -17.67
C ARG A 444 18.92 -13.33 -16.30
N GLN A 445 19.40 -14.18 -15.39
CA GLN A 445 18.99 -14.20 -13.99
C GLN A 445 20.22 -14.41 -13.09
N TYR A 446 20.23 -13.78 -11.92
CA TYR A 446 21.28 -13.94 -10.90
C TYR A 446 20.76 -14.87 -9.80
N VAL A 447 21.52 -15.91 -9.47
CA VAL A 447 21.09 -16.96 -8.53
C VAL A 447 21.79 -16.80 -7.19
N PHE A 448 21.02 -16.63 -6.13
CA PHE A 448 21.52 -16.51 -4.76
C PHE A 448 21.19 -17.77 -3.93
N PRO A 449 22.10 -18.22 -3.05
CA PRO A 449 21.87 -19.38 -2.20
C PRO A 449 20.91 -19.05 -1.05
N GLY A 450 19.70 -19.62 -1.09
CA GLY A 450 18.64 -19.37 -0.10
C GLY A 450 19.01 -19.68 1.36
N MET A 451 20.11 -20.41 1.59
CA MET A 451 20.68 -20.68 2.92
C MET A 451 21.40 -19.49 3.57
N LYS A 452 21.68 -18.41 2.83
CA LYS A 452 22.46 -17.26 3.32
C LYS A 452 21.68 -15.96 3.14
N ASP A 453 21.53 -15.23 4.24
CA ASP A 453 21.12 -13.82 4.22
C ASP A 453 22.12 -12.96 3.41
N GLN A 454 21.63 -11.91 2.76
CA GLN A 454 22.40 -11.03 1.87
C GLN A 454 22.16 -9.57 2.26
N THR A 455 23.18 -8.86 2.72
CA THR A 455 23.03 -7.42 3.04
C THR A 455 22.81 -6.61 1.76
N ALA A 456 22.15 -5.45 1.85
CA ALA A 456 21.94 -4.57 0.69
C ALA A 456 23.25 -4.22 -0.04
N LYS A 457 24.34 -3.99 0.70
CA LYS A 457 25.69 -3.82 0.14
C LYS A 457 26.16 -5.05 -0.64
N THR A 458 25.92 -6.25 -0.13
CA THR A 458 26.29 -7.52 -0.79
C THR A 458 25.49 -7.72 -2.09
N VAL A 459 24.19 -7.42 -2.06
CA VAL A 459 23.31 -7.39 -3.25
C VAL A 459 23.81 -6.34 -4.25
N GLN A 460 24.20 -5.15 -3.79
CA GLN A 460 24.75 -4.08 -4.62
C GLN A 460 26.04 -4.52 -5.34
N GLU A 461 26.97 -5.13 -4.61
CA GLU A 461 28.26 -5.59 -5.13
C GLU A 461 28.09 -6.71 -6.17
N TYR A 462 27.21 -7.70 -5.94
CA TYR A 462 27.00 -8.81 -6.87
C TYR A 462 26.15 -8.45 -8.11
N LEU A 463 25.14 -7.58 -7.98
CA LEU A 463 24.30 -7.16 -9.11
C LEU A 463 24.90 -5.97 -9.89
N GLY A 464 25.88 -5.27 -9.31
CA GLY A 464 26.53 -4.10 -9.90
C GLY A 464 25.64 -2.85 -9.96
N VAL A 465 24.72 -2.70 -8.99
CA VAL A 465 23.66 -1.67 -8.97
C VAL A 465 24.00 -0.45 -8.10
N GLY A 466 23.10 0.53 -8.09
CA GLY A 466 23.21 1.76 -7.31
C GLY A 466 24.22 2.78 -7.84
N LEU A 467 24.31 3.91 -7.16
CA LEU A 467 25.20 5.01 -7.55
C LEU A 467 26.67 4.64 -7.30
N LYS A 468 27.45 4.49 -8.37
CA LYS A 468 28.92 4.57 -8.30
C LYS A 468 29.33 6.01 -7.97
N THR A 469 29.31 6.36 -6.70
CA THR A 469 29.99 7.53 -6.13
C THR A 469 31.50 7.38 -6.28
N THR A 470 31.97 7.55 -7.52
CA THR A 470 33.40 7.61 -7.84
C THR A 470 33.97 8.81 -7.07
N PRO A 471 34.88 8.61 -6.09
CA PRO A 471 35.50 9.74 -5.44
C PRO A 471 36.35 10.46 -6.48
N GLN A 472 35.91 11.66 -6.89
CA GLN A 472 36.78 12.59 -7.62
C GLN A 472 37.81 13.15 -6.64
N THR A 473 38.76 12.30 -6.25
CA THR A 473 40.02 12.75 -5.67
C THR A 473 40.70 13.60 -6.73
N GLN A 474 40.66 14.92 -6.57
CA GLN A 474 41.49 15.82 -7.37
C GLN A 474 42.94 15.48 -7.05
N VAL A 475 43.61 14.77 -7.95
CA VAL A 475 45.04 14.45 -7.83
C VAL A 475 45.83 15.72 -8.15
N GLY A 476 45.89 16.62 -7.17
CA GLY A 476 46.90 17.67 -7.15
C GLY A 476 48.27 17.01 -6.96
N GLU A 477 49.15 17.18 -7.93
CA GLU A 477 50.51 16.63 -7.86
C GLU A 477 51.27 17.26 -6.69
N THR A 478 51.78 16.45 -5.76
CA THR A 478 52.79 16.91 -4.79
C THR A 478 53.73 15.76 -4.43
N PHE A 479 55.02 16.10 -4.33
CA PHE A 479 56.14 15.16 -4.33
C PHE A 479 56.13 14.13 -3.20
N SER A 480 56.61 12.93 -3.52
CA SER A 480 56.88 11.85 -2.58
C SER A 480 57.91 12.25 -1.52
N ARG A 481 57.62 11.99 -0.24
CA ARG A 481 58.64 11.71 0.78
C ARG A 481 58.24 10.49 1.61
N VAL A 482 59.13 9.51 1.64
CA VAL A 482 59.03 8.31 2.47
C VAL A 482 59.34 8.69 3.92
N ILE A 483 58.48 8.28 4.85
CA ILE A 483 58.80 8.16 6.28
C ILE A 483 58.37 6.77 6.75
N ILE A 484 59.20 6.16 7.60
CA ILE A 484 59.14 4.75 7.96
C ILE A 484 58.21 4.54 9.18
N LEU A 485 57.34 3.53 9.12
CA LEU A 485 56.56 3.07 10.27
C LEU A 485 57.50 2.49 11.35
N THR A 486 57.38 2.99 12.57
CA THR A 486 58.07 2.45 13.75
C THR A 486 57.03 2.02 14.79
N VAL A 487 57.22 0.86 15.41
CA VAL A 487 56.28 0.26 16.37
C VAL A 487 56.61 0.76 17.78
N GLY A 488 55.61 1.15 18.58
CA GLY A 488 55.84 1.62 19.95
C GLY A 488 54.56 1.81 20.76
N SER A 489 54.41 1.03 21.83
CA SER A 489 53.20 0.94 22.66
C SER A 489 53.33 1.63 24.02
N LEU A 490 52.17 1.91 24.65
CA LEU A 490 51.88 2.03 26.10
C LEU A 490 51.79 3.42 26.80
N PHE A 491 50.80 3.45 27.71
CA PHE A 491 50.60 4.22 28.95
C PHE A 491 50.26 5.75 28.99
N SER A 492 49.07 6.00 29.57
CA SER A 492 48.78 6.87 30.73
C SER A 492 47.97 8.18 30.58
N GLN A 493 46.86 8.21 31.35
CA GLN A 493 46.29 9.29 32.19
C GLN A 493 46.01 10.73 31.66
N SER A 494 44.70 11.02 31.55
CA SER A 494 43.97 12.22 32.05
C SER A 494 44.50 13.66 31.88
N GLY A 495 43.63 14.59 31.43
CA GLY A 495 43.70 15.99 31.91
C GLY A 495 43.12 17.13 31.07
N HIS A 496 41.78 17.29 31.04
CA HIS A 496 41.06 18.59 30.84
C HIS A 496 41.34 19.46 29.57
N TYR A 497 40.66 20.62 29.55
CA TYR A 497 40.72 21.73 28.57
C TYR A 497 40.19 21.46 27.15
N SER A 498 39.64 22.44 26.41
CA SER A 498 38.82 23.62 26.78
C SER A 498 38.20 24.20 25.50
N HIS A 499 37.09 24.94 25.59
CA HIS A 499 36.56 25.66 24.42
C HIS A 499 37.56 26.70 23.88
N SER A 500 37.74 26.72 22.56
CA SER A 500 38.26 27.87 21.82
C SER A 500 37.68 27.88 20.42
N ARG A 501 36.81 28.86 20.14
CA ARG A 501 36.25 29.10 18.79
C ARG A 501 37.30 29.84 17.96
N VAL A 502 37.78 29.25 16.87
CA VAL A 502 38.56 29.97 15.87
C VAL A 502 37.60 30.69 14.92
N ILE A 503 37.65 32.03 14.93
CA ILE A 503 36.85 32.87 14.01
C ILE A 503 37.65 33.04 12.71
N ILE A 504 37.22 32.38 11.64
CA ILE A 504 37.71 32.67 10.29
C ILE A 504 36.81 33.74 9.67
N LYS A 505 37.41 34.84 9.23
CA LYS A 505 36.69 35.97 8.62
C LYS A 505 36.27 35.62 7.20
N ALA A 506 34.98 35.67 6.90
CA ALA A 506 34.51 35.68 5.52
C ALA A 506 34.90 37.01 4.85
N GLN A 507 35.49 36.95 3.66
CA GLN A 507 35.62 38.11 2.76
C GLN A 507 34.63 37.98 1.61
N THR A 508 34.04 39.11 1.24
CA THR A 508 32.93 39.19 0.29
C THR A 508 33.43 39.15 -1.16
N GLN A 509 32.79 38.34 -2.01
CA GLN A 509 32.81 38.52 -3.47
C GLN A 509 31.37 38.48 -4.01
N MET A 510 31.15 39.21 -5.11
CA MET A 510 29.83 39.45 -5.69
C MET A 510 29.47 38.41 -6.78
N PRO A 511 28.18 38.27 -7.14
CA PRO A 511 27.69 37.09 -7.85
C PRO A 511 28.04 37.07 -9.34
N GLY A 512 28.41 35.90 -9.85
CA GLY A 512 28.66 35.66 -11.27
C GLY A 512 28.28 34.24 -11.67
N GLN A 513 27.29 34.13 -12.57
CA GLN A 513 26.87 32.94 -13.33
C GLN A 513 26.44 31.71 -12.51
N ALA A 514 25.17 31.34 -12.62
CA ALA A 514 24.67 30.06 -12.13
C ALA A 514 25.27 28.91 -12.96
N ALA A 515 25.92 27.95 -12.30
CA ALA A 515 26.23 26.67 -12.92
C ALA A 515 24.92 25.97 -13.33
N PRO A 516 24.88 25.25 -14.45
CA PRO A 516 23.73 24.42 -14.78
C PRO A 516 23.51 23.39 -13.67
N ALA A 517 22.25 23.22 -13.25
CA ALA A 517 21.90 22.20 -12.27
C ALA A 517 22.37 20.82 -12.76
N PRO A 518 22.88 19.95 -11.87
CA PRO A 518 23.31 18.61 -12.28
C PRO A 518 22.12 17.88 -12.89
N GLN A 519 22.20 17.57 -14.18
CA GLN A 519 21.22 16.68 -14.81
C GLN A 519 21.28 15.34 -14.09
N PRO A 520 20.13 14.74 -13.72
CA PRO A 520 20.14 13.45 -13.05
C PRO A 520 20.76 12.41 -13.98
N GLY A 521 21.91 11.86 -13.59
CA GLY A 521 22.51 10.76 -14.32
C GLY A 521 21.54 9.58 -14.33
N HIS A 522 21.20 9.05 -15.52
CA HIS A 522 20.36 7.87 -15.64
C HIS A 522 20.94 6.73 -14.80
N MET A 523 20.26 6.36 -13.72
CA MET A 523 20.54 5.09 -13.03
C MET A 523 20.12 3.97 -13.97
N ASN A 524 21.10 3.41 -14.68
CA ASN A 524 20.89 2.40 -15.70
C ASN A 524 20.63 1.02 -15.05
N ASN A 525 19.51 0.93 -14.34
CA ASN A 525 19.12 -0.22 -13.53
C ASN A 525 18.50 -1.30 -14.43
N ARG A 526 19.19 -2.45 -14.55
CA ARG A 526 18.77 -3.53 -15.46
C ARG A 526 17.71 -4.48 -14.88
N PHE A 527 17.36 -4.30 -13.61
CA PHE A 527 16.43 -5.16 -12.85
C PHE A 527 15.07 -4.51 -12.64
N LEU A 528 15.01 -3.18 -12.72
CA LEU A 528 13.80 -2.37 -12.57
C LEU A 528 13.63 -1.54 -13.84
N GLN A 529 12.60 -1.82 -14.62
CA GLN A 529 12.37 -1.24 -15.95
C GLN A 529 10.94 -0.71 -16.09
N PRO A 530 10.69 0.33 -16.90
CA PRO A 530 9.32 0.81 -17.17
C PRO A 530 8.45 -0.31 -17.74
N VAL A 531 7.19 -0.43 -17.29
CA VAL A 531 6.23 -1.43 -17.80
C VAL A 531 6.20 -1.41 -19.34
N GLN A 532 6.02 -0.24 -19.94
CA GLN A 532 5.96 -0.06 -21.41
C GLN A 532 7.22 -0.52 -22.19
N GLU A 533 8.36 -0.71 -21.51
CA GLU A 533 9.63 -1.10 -22.12
C GLU A 533 9.95 -2.60 -21.94
N CYS A 534 9.32 -3.26 -20.97
CA CYS A 534 9.61 -4.67 -20.62
C CYS A 534 8.38 -5.58 -20.53
N GLU A 535 7.16 -5.09 -20.72
CA GLU A 535 5.90 -5.85 -20.59
C GLU A 535 5.94 -7.19 -21.33
N MET A 536 6.28 -7.20 -22.63
CA MET A 536 6.38 -8.44 -23.42
C MET A 536 7.43 -9.42 -22.85
N MET A 537 8.59 -8.92 -22.42
CA MET A 537 9.63 -9.77 -21.82
C MET A 537 9.18 -10.36 -20.48
N LEU A 538 8.43 -9.58 -19.68
CA LEU A 538 7.92 -10.03 -18.40
C LEU A 538 6.78 -11.06 -18.58
N GLN A 539 5.89 -10.85 -19.54
CA GLN A 539 4.86 -11.82 -19.95
C GLN A 539 5.49 -13.14 -20.42
N ASP A 540 6.50 -13.08 -21.29
CA ASP A 540 7.31 -14.22 -21.71
C ASP A 540 7.90 -15.00 -20.51
N ILE A 541 8.57 -14.29 -19.58
CA ILE A 541 9.22 -14.90 -18.41
C ILE A 541 8.19 -15.56 -17.48
N LEU A 542 7.01 -14.93 -17.31
CA LEU A 542 5.91 -15.49 -16.53
C LEU A 542 5.33 -16.73 -17.20
N ALA A 543 5.14 -16.74 -18.53
CA ALA A 543 4.66 -17.90 -19.27
C ALA A 543 5.63 -19.09 -19.13
N ASP A 544 6.93 -18.85 -19.34
CA ASP A 544 8.02 -19.84 -19.22
C ASP A 544 8.27 -20.33 -17.77
N LEU A 545 7.77 -19.63 -16.74
CA LEU A 545 7.99 -19.95 -15.33
C LEU A 545 7.40 -21.32 -14.95
N ARG A 546 8.15 -22.08 -14.14
CA ARG A 546 7.77 -23.43 -13.69
C ARG A 546 7.98 -23.57 -12.18
N ARG A 547 7.48 -24.67 -11.63
CA ARG A 547 7.77 -25.11 -10.26
C ARG A 547 9.28 -25.19 -10.00
N ASP A 548 9.71 -24.94 -8.76
CA ASP A 548 11.10 -25.09 -8.34
C ASP A 548 11.60 -26.52 -8.70
N PRO A 549 12.68 -26.67 -9.49
CA PRO A 549 13.04 -27.95 -10.11
C PRO A 549 13.66 -28.97 -9.13
N TRP A 550 13.66 -28.68 -7.83
CA TRP A 550 14.24 -29.55 -6.80
C TRP A 550 13.22 -30.57 -6.32
N PRO A 551 13.47 -31.89 -6.46
CA PRO A 551 12.52 -32.92 -6.08
C PRO A 551 12.28 -32.93 -4.56
N VAL A 552 11.01 -33.02 -4.18
CA VAL A 552 10.59 -33.11 -2.77
C VAL A 552 10.47 -34.57 -2.38
N ASN A 553 11.22 -34.99 -1.36
CA ASN A 553 11.19 -36.38 -0.88
C ASN A 553 9.87 -36.70 -0.16
N THR A 554 9.43 -37.96 -0.21
CA THR A 554 8.23 -38.43 0.51
C THR A 554 8.35 -38.12 2.00
N GLY A 555 7.33 -37.47 2.58
CA GLY A 555 7.35 -37.02 3.97
C GLY A 555 8.06 -35.69 4.22
N LYS A 556 8.49 -34.97 3.17
CA LYS A 556 9.08 -33.63 3.27
C LYS A 556 8.21 -32.54 2.65
N ARG A 557 8.38 -31.31 3.13
CA ARG A 557 7.95 -30.05 2.51
C ARG A 557 8.97 -29.62 1.43
N PRO A 558 8.58 -28.80 0.44
CA PRO A 558 9.54 -28.11 -0.41
C PRO A 558 10.53 -27.28 0.41
N LEU A 559 11.77 -27.15 -0.06
CA LEU A 559 12.77 -26.26 0.55
C LEU A 559 12.52 -24.83 0.07
N ARG A 560 12.12 -23.92 0.96
CA ARG A 560 11.58 -22.61 0.62
C ARG A 560 12.30 -21.51 1.37
N ALA A 561 12.94 -20.61 0.62
CA ALA A 561 13.83 -19.57 1.13
C ALA A 561 13.19 -18.16 1.24
N SER A 562 11.92 -18.07 1.67
CA SER A 562 11.15 -16.81 1.69
C SER A 562 11.88 -15.65 2.37
N GLY A 563 12.55 -15.91 3.50
CA GLY A 563 13.29 -14.88 4.23
C GLY A 563 14.53 -14.35 3.50
N ALA A 564 15.27 -15.22 2.79
CA ALA A 564 16.38 -14.78 1.93
C ALA A 564 15.86 -14.03 0.69
N ALA A 565 14.73 -14.48 0.14
CA ALA A 565 14.09 -13.86 -1.02
C ALA A 565 13.63 -12.42 -0.71
N LEU A 566 12.98 -12.22 0.45
CA LEU A 566 12.63 -10.91 0.98
C LEU A 566 13.87 -10.05 1.22
N SER A 567 14.89 -10.56 1.91
CA SER A 567 16.14 -9.81 2.20
C SER A 567 16.81 -9.29 0.92
N ILE A 568 16.88 -10.11 -0.13
CA ILE A 568 17.44 -9.72 -1.45
C ILE A 568 16.55 -8.69 -2.16
N ALA A 569 15.22 -8.83 -2.13
CA ALA A 569 14.28 -7.88 -2.72
C ALA A 569 14.39 -6.49 -2.06
N ILE A 570 14.51 -6.47 -0.73
CA ILE A 570 14.69 -5.26 0.07
C ILE A 570 16.04 -4.61 -0.23
N GLY A 571 17.13 -5.39 -0.20
CA GLY A 571 18.47 -4.90 -0.51
C GLY A 571 18.63 -4.37 -1.95
N LEU A 572 17.87 -4.91 -2.92
CA LEU A 572 17.79 -4.38 -4.27
C LEU A 572 17.13 -3.00 -4.32
N LEU A 573 15.98 -2.82 -3.64
CA LEU A 573 15.31 -1.51 -3.60
C LEU A 573 16.11 -0.46 -2.80
N GLU A 574 16.72 -0.85 -1.67
CA GLU A 574 17.61 0.00 -0.87
C GLU A 574 18.82 0.49 -1.69
N ALA A 575 19.47 -0.40 -2.44
CA ALA A 575 20.65 -0.05 -3.23
C ALA A 575 20.33 0.81 -4.46
N CYS A 576 19.07 0.83 -4.94
CA CYS A 576 18.69 1.49 -6.19
C CYS A 576 17.82 2.75 -6.01
N TYR A 577 16.80 2.68 -5.15
CA TYR A 577 15.77 3.72 -5.01
C TYR A 577 15.37 3.94 -3.54
N PRO A 578 16.32 4.25 -2.63
CA PRO A 578 16.00 4.57 -1.25
C PRO A 578 15.18 5.85 -1.16
N ASN A 579 14.29 5.93 -0.16
CA ASN A 579 13.37 7.05 0.07
C ASN A 579 12.46 7.39 -1.13
N THR A 580 12.11 6.37 -1.93
CA THR A 580 11.20 6.46 -3.08
C THR A 580 10.09 5.43 -2.90
N GLY A 581 8.87 5.77 -3.33
CA GLY A 581 7.72 4.86 -3.27
C GLY A 581 7.90 3.59 -4.09
N GLY A 582 8.16 2.48 -3.40
CA GLY A 582 8.31 1.15 -4.00
C GLY A 582 7.63 0.06 -3.19
N ARG A 583 7.15 -0.98 -3.86
CA ARG A 583 6.21 -1.97 -3.32
C ARG A 583 6.63 -3.39 -3.69
N ILE A 584 6.94 -4.21 -2.69
CA ILE A 584 7.35 -5.61 -2.82
C ILE A 584 6.09 -6.49 -2.66
N LEU A 585 5.61 -7.02 -3.78
CA LEU A 585 4.43 -7.87 -3.86
C LEU A 585 4.86 -9.32 -3.61
N THR A 586 4.70 -9.83 -2.39
CA THR A 586 5.23 -11.14 -1.98
C THR A 586 4.15 -12.22 -2.03
N PHE A 587 4.30 -13.22 -2.88
CA PHE A 587 3.35 -14.32 -3.05
C PHE A 587 3.92 -15.59 -2.40
N LEU A 588 3.14 -16.21 -1.51
CA LEU A 588 3.59 -17.25 -0.59
C LEU A 588 2.62 -18.44 -0.55
N GLY A 589 2.95 -19.53 -1.23
CA GLY A 589 2.16 -20.77 -1.19
C GLY A 589 2.56 -21.76 -0.09
N GLY A 590 2.77 -21.30 1.16
CA GLY A 590 3.26 -22.13 2.28
C GLY A 590 4.49 -21.60 3.04
N ALA A 591 4.79 -22.23 4.19
CA ALA A 591 5.78 -21.75 5.17
C ALA A 591 7.25 -21.83 4.75
N CYS A 592 8.04 -20.83 5.18
CA CYS A 592 9.49 -20.78 4.98
C CYS A 592 10.19 -21.93 5.72
N SER A 593 10.91 -22.78 4.98
CA SER A 593 11.48 -24.05 5.45
C SER A 593 13.00 -24.18 5.24
N TYR A 594 13.66 -23.12 4.75
CA TYR A 594 15.07 -23.15 4.37
C TYR A 594 15.72 -21.78 4.56
N GLY A 595 16.85 -21.72 5.28
CA GLY A 595 17.65 -20.49 5.43
C GLY A 595 17.17 -19.51 6.51
N PRO A 596 17.42 -18.19 6.36
CA PRO A 596 16.99 -17.18 7.32
C PRO A 596 15.46 -16.98 7.27
N GLY A 597 14.84 -16.62 8.40
CA GLY A 597 13.38 -16.47 8.49
C GLY A 597 12.59 -17.79 8.44
N MET A 598 13.25 -18.95 8.62
CA MET A 598 12.62 -20.27 8.66
C MET A 598 11.62 -20.40 9.82
N VAL A 599 10.42 -20.90 9.52
CA VAL A 599 9.24 -21.00 10.41
C VAL A 599 9.00 -22.45 10.86
N VAL A 600 9.24 -23.41 9.96
CA VAL A 600 9.08 -24.85 10.20
C VAL A 600 10.22 -25.63 9.55
N ASP A 601 10.41 -26.87 9.98
CA ASP A 601 11.36 -27.81 9.39
C ASP A 601 10.83 -28.41 8.06
N ASP A 602 11.71 -29.06 7.29
CA ASP A 602 11.30 -29.76 6.07
C ASP A 602 10.49 -31.04 6.37
N ASP A 603 10.67 -31.67 7.54
CA ASP A 603 9.98 -32.90 7.93
C ASP A 603 8.49 -32.66 8.24
N LEU A 604 7.58 -33.27 7.46
CA LEU A 604 6.13 -33.19 7.66
C LEU A 604 5.68 -33.78 9.01
N ARG A 605 6.47 -34.64 9.64
CA ARG A 605 6.19 -35.16 11.00
C ARG A 605 6.27 -34.09 12.08
N LYS A 606 6.94 -32.97 11.80
CA LYS A 606 6.92 -31.78 12.65
C LYS A 606 5.79 -30.86 12.16
N PRO A 607 4.75 -30.60 12.98
CA PRO A 607 3.67 -29.68 12.61
C PRO A 607 4.19 -28.23 12.55
N ILE A 608 3.42 -27.35 11.91
CA ILE A 608 3.62 -25.90 12.06
C ILE A 608 3.02 -25.48 13.43
N ARG A 609 3.69 -24.57 14.13
CA ARG A 609 3.29 -24.11 15.48
C ARG A 609 1.82 -23.66 15.55
N SER A 610 1.14 -24.08 16.62
CA SER A 610 -0.18 -23.60 17.04
C SER A 610 -0.06 -22.57 18.18
N HIS A 611 -1.15 -21.88 18.55
CA HIS A 611 -1.16 -21.04 19.77
C HIS A 611 -0.80 -21.85 21.02
N HIS A 612 -1.22 -23.11 21.11
CA HIS A 612 -0.89 -24.00 22.22
C HIS A 612 0.62 -24.30 22.34
N ASP A 613 1.35 -24.29 21.22
CA ASP A 613 2.81 -24.39 21.21
C ASP A 613 3.49 -23.07 21.58
N ILE A 614 2.84 -21.93 21.32
CA ILE A 614 3.32 -20.60 21.71
C ILE A 614 3.17 -20.43 23.23
N ASP A 615 1.99 -20.72 23.78
CA ASP A 615 1.67 -20.65 25.22
C ASP A 615 2.61 -21.53 26.07
N LYS A 616 3.08 -22.65 25.51
CA LYS A 616 4.01 -23.59 26.15
C LYS A 616 5.49 -23.34 25.85
N ASP A 617 5.81 -22.29 25.10
CA ASP A 617 7.14 -21.98 24.54
C ASP A 617 7.81 -23.14 23.76
N ASN A 618 7.00 -24.03 23.18
CA ASN A 618 7.39 -25.19 22.38
C ASN A 618 7.80 -24.82 20.94
N CYS A 619 8.13 -23.55 20.70
CA CYS A 619 8.28 -22.96 19.37
C CYS A 619 9.75 -22.79 18.94
N GLN A 620 10.37 -23.88 18.46
CA GLN A 620 11.80 -23.96 18.10
C GLN A 620 12.31 -22.80 17.22
N TYR A 621 11.50 -22.32 16.27
CA TYR A 621 11.93 -21.38 15.22
C TYR A 621 11.38 -19.95 15.40
N MET A 622 10.15 -19.79 15.90
CA MET A 622 9.39 -18.53 15.92
C MET A 622 10.21 -17.33 16.42
N LYS A 623 10.82 -17.42 17.62
CA LYS A 623 11.59 -16.29 18.21
C LYS A 623 12.76 -15.80 17.35
N LYS A 624 13.34 -16.67 16.51
CA LYS A 624 14.41 -16.30 15.56
C LYS A 624 13.84 -15.70 14.28
N ALA A 625 12.75 -16.27 13.76
CA ALA A 625 12.07 -15.77 12.57
C ALA A 625 11.43 -14.39 12.79
N VAL A 626 10.71 -14.18 13.90
CA VAL A 626 10.16 -12.87 14.31
C VAL A 626 11.25 -11.80 14.28
N LYS A 627 12.37 -12.03 14.98
CA LYS A 627 13.48 -11.06 15.05
C LYS A 627 14.11 -10.76 13.68
N PHE A 628 14.14 -11.75 12.78
CA PHE A 628 14.64 -11.57 11.41
C PHE A 628 13.70 -10.69 10.58
N TYR A 629 12.40 -11.02 10.52
CA TYR A 629 11.41 -10.26 9.75
C TYR A 629 11.15 -8.87 10.34
N GLU A 630 11.19 -8.71 11.67
CA GLU A 630 11.13 -7.40 12.34
C GLU A 630 12.35 -6.52 11.97
N GLY A 631 13.54 -7.12 11.84
CA GLY A 631 14.75 -6.44 11.39
C GLY A 631 14.63 -5.96 9.93
N LEU A 632 14.16 -6.83 9.04
CA LEU A 632 13.85 -6.47 7.65
C LEU A 632 12.80 -5.35 7.58
N ALA A 633 11.69 -5.49 8.31
CA ALA A 633 10.58 -4.53 8.31
C ALA A 633 11.02 -3.11 8.72
N LYS A 634 11.94 -2.98 9.69
CA LYS A 634 12.51 -1.67 10.07
C LYS A 634 13.34 -1.07 8.94
N CYS A 635 14.22 -1.86 8.30
CA CYS A 635 15.04 -1.41 7.17
C CYS A 635 14.19 -0.98 5.96
N VAL A 636 13.12 -1.71 5.66
CA VAL A 636 12.13 -1.37 4.62
C VAL A 636 11.41 -0.05 4.95
N ALA A 637 10.95 0.10 6.19
CA ALA A 637 10.22 1.28 6.61
C ALA A 637 11.13 2.53 6.63
N GLU A 638 12.38 2.41 7.10
CA GLU A 638 13.39 3.46 7.00
C GLU A 638 13.63 3.88 5.55
N ASN A 639 13.72 2.92 4.62
CA ASN A 639 13.88 3.20 3.19
C ASN A 639 12.61 3.70 2.48
N GLY A 640 11.42 3.62 3.07
CA GLY A 640 10.17 4.12 2.46
C GLY A 640 9.50 3.17 1.49
N HIS A 641 9.86 1.89 1.53
CA HIS A 641 9.27 0.84 0.70
C HIS A 641 8.15 0.10 1.44
N VAL A 642 7.36 -0.67 0.70
CA VAL A 642 6.20 -1.44 1.18
C VAL A 642 6.45 -2.93 0.97
N VAL A 643 6.03 -3.78 1.91
CA VAL A 643 5.99 -5.24 1.72
C VAL A 643 4.57 -5.74 1.90
N ASP A 644 3.98 -6.23 0.82
CA ASP A 644 2.69 -6.91 0.83
C ASP A 644 2.90 -8.42 0.94
N LEU A 645 2.03 -9.08 1.70
CA LEU A 645 2.06 -10.52 1.94
C LEU A 645 0.77 -11.15 1.42
N TYR A 646 0.86 -11.87 0.30
CA TYR A 646 -0.22 -12.65 -0.31
C TYR A 646 0.02 -14.13 -0.03
N ALA A 647 -0.57 -14.62 1.06
CA ALA A 647 -0.48 -16.01 1.50
C ALA A 647 -1.67 -16.82 0.97
N CYS A 648 -1.41 -17.79 0.10
CA CYS A 648 -2.44 -18.69 -0.43
C CYS A 648 -2.01 -20.15 -0.30
N ALA A 649 -2.47 -20.83 0.75
CA ALA A 649 -2.12 -22.21 1.06
C ALA A 649 -3.14 -22.86 2.00
N LEU A 650 -3.24 -24.20 1.94
CA LEU A 650 -4.13 -25.01 2.80
C LEU A 650 -3.63 -25.19 4.26
N ASP A 651 -2.43 -24.70 4.58
CA ASP A 651 -1.80 -24.71 5.90
C ASP A 651 -0.97 -23.42 6.06
N GLN A 652 -0.56 -23.11 7.28
CA GLN A 652 0.07 -21.85 7.65
C GLN A 652 1.34 -21.50 6.86
N VAL A 653 1.60 -20.20 6.74
CA VAL A 653 2.62 -19.62 5.85
C VAL A 653 3.72 -18.91 6.65
N GLY A 654 3.49 -18.61 7.93
CA GLY A 654 4.38 -17.81 8.76
C GLY A 654 4.00 -16.33 8.80
N LEU A 655 2.73 -15.99 8.54
CA LEU A 655 2.24 -14.61 8.69
C LEU A 655 2.45 -14.09 10.11
N HIS A 656 2.39 -14.95 11.14
CA HIS A 656 2.66 -14.54 12.52
C HIS A 656 4.07 -13.94 12.71
N GLU A 657 5.09 -14.54 12.08
CA GLU A 657 6.47 -14.02 12.13
C GLU A 657 6.71 -12.90 11.12
N MET A 658 6.09 -12.96 9.94
CA MET A 658 6.24 -11.96 8.88
C MET A 658 5.40 -10.69 9.08
N LYS A 659 4.44 -10.67 10.03
CA LYS A 659 3.46 -9.57 10.20
C LYS A 659 4.06 -8.17 10.26
N TYR A 660 5.26 -8.03 10.83
CA TYR A 660 5.97 -6.76 10.94
C TYR A 660 6.25 -6.13 9.57
N CYS A 661 6.52 -6.91 8.52
CA CYS A 661 6.77 -6.42 7.17
C CYS A 661 5.56 -5.65 6.61
N SER A 662 4.36 -6.17 6.81
CA SER A 662 3.09 -5.51 6.45
C SER A 662 2.75 -4.37 7.42
N ASN A 663 2.79 -4.65 8.73
CA ASN A 663 2.34 -3.72 9.78
C ASN A 663 3.20 -2.45 9.89
N TYR A 664 4.54 -2.53 9.73
CA TYR A 664 5.39 -1.35 9.81
C TYR A 664 5.39 -0.50 8.53
N THR A 665 5.07 -1.11 7.39
CA THR A 665 5.15 -0.44 6.08
C THR A 665 3.80 0.03 5.56
N GLY A 666 2.69 -0.50 6.08
CA GLY A 666 1.36 -0.29 5.50
C GLY A 666 1.08 -1.14 4.25
N GLY A 667 1.84 -2.23 4.07
CA GLY A 667 1.53 -3.25 3.07
C GLY A 667 0.24 -3.99 3.37
N HIS A 668 -0.32 -4.66 2.38
CA HIS A 668 -1.45 -5.56 2.53
C HIS A 668 -1.00 -6.87 3.18
N MET A 669 -1.90 -7.49 3.93
CA MET A 669 -1.79 -8.89 4.34
C MET A 669 -3.07 -9.57 3.87
N VAL A 670 -2.95 -10.56 2.99
CA VAL A 670 -4.05 -11.33 2.44
C VAL A 670 -3.78 -12.79 2.75
N LEU A 671 -4.78 -13.48 3.29
CA LEU A 671 -4.75 -14.91 3.60
C LEU A 671 -5.90 -15.59 2.84
N GLY A 672 -5.64 -16.74 2.24
CA GLY A 672 -6.64 -17.58 1.58
C GLY A 672 -6.12 -18.98 1.28
N ASP A 673 -6.98 -19.82 0.72
CA ASP A 673 -6.70 -21.24 0.54
C ASP A 673 -5.89 -21.53 -0.76
N SER A 674 -6.05 -20.68 -1.79
CA SER A 674 -5.58 -20.92 -3.17
C SER A 674 -5.50 -19.61 -3.98
N PHE A 675 -4.44 -19.45 -4.79
CA PHE A 675 -4.30 -18.40 -5.80
C PHE A 675 -5.27 -18.57 -6.98
N ASN A 676 -5.76 -19.80 -7.22
CA ASN A 676 -6.78 -20.06 -8.23
C ASN A 676 -8.18 -19.54 -7.85
N SER A 677 -8.41 -19.26 -6.56
CA SER A 677 -9.68 -18.73 -6.08
C SER A 677 -10.05 -17.36 -6.71
N SER A 678 -11.33 -17.18 -7.02
CA SER A 678 -11.90 -15.86 -7.39
C SER A 678 -11.66 -14.81 -6.29
N LEU A 679 -11.70 -15.25 -5.04
CA LEU A 679 -11.40 -14.45 -3.85
C LEU A 679 -10.01 -13.80 -3.94
N PHE A 680 -8.96 -14.58 -4.23
CA PHE A 680 -7.61 -14.04 -4.44
C PHE A 680 -7.54 -13.18 -5.70
N ARG A 681 -7.99 -13.70 -6.85
CA ARG A 681 -7.89 -13.03 -8.17
C ARG A 681 -8.47 -11.60 -8.11
N THR A 682 -9.69 -11.45 -7.59
CA THR A 682 -10.39 -10.15 -7.51
C THR A 682 -9.84 -9.28 -6.37
N THR A 683 -9.40 -9.85 -5.24
CA THR A 683 -8.70 -9.08 -4.18
C THR A 683 -7.40 -8.48 -4.71
N PHE A 684 -6.61 -9.26 -5.44
CA PHE A 684 -5.34 -8.80 -6.02
C PHE A 684 -5.58 -7.75 -7.11
N GLN A 685 -6.63 -7.89 -7.93
CA GLN A 685 -7.06 -6.83 -8.87
C GLN A 685 -7.40 -5.53 -8.13
N ARG A 686 -8.13 -5.60 -7.00
CA ARG A 686 -8.53 -4.41 -6.21
C ARG A 686 -7.36 -3.67 -5.56
N VAL A 687 -6.18 -4.30 -5.43
CA VAL A 687 -4.93 -3.59 -5.04
C VAL A 687 -4.65 -2.44 -6.01
N PHE A 688 -4.97 -2.61 -7.30
CA PHE A 688 -4.74 -1.62 -8.36
C PHE A 688 -6.00 -0.80 -8.71
N ALA A 689 -6.91 -0.64 -7.74
CA ALA A 689 -8.06 0.26 -7.86
C ALA A 689 -7.61 1.69 -8.25
N ARG A 690 -8.45 2.36 -9.04
CA ARG A 690 -8.17 3.68 -9.61
C ARG A 690 -9.20 4.72 -9.20
N ASP A 691 -8.75 5.95 -9.01
CA ASP A 691 -9.59 7.13 -8.79
C ASP A 691 -10.36 7.53 -10.08
N GLU A 692 -11.30 8.47 -9.94
CA GLU A 692 -12.08 9.03 -11.06
C GLU A 692 -11.22 9.65 -12.18
N LYS A 693 -9.94 9.94 -11.89
CA LYS A 693 -8.96 10.56 -12.79
C LYS A 693 -8.02 9.51 -13.41
N GLY A 694 -8.24 8.22 -13.15
CA GLY A 694 -7.48 7.08 -13.70
C GLY A 694 -6.14 6.78 -13.01
N ASN A 695 -5.81 7.46 -11.91
CA ASN A 695 -4.62 7.18 -11.10
C ASN A 695 -4.89 6.05 -10.12
N LEU A 696 -3.87 5.31 -9.67
CA LEU A 696 -4.04 4.34 -8.57
C LEU A 696 -4.45 5.05 -7.27
N GLU A 697 -5.28 4.42 -6.44
CA GLU A 697 -5.72 5.00 -5.15
C GLU A 697 -4.68 4.90 -4.03
N MET A 698 -3.70 4.00 -4.15
CA MET A 698 -2.61 3.85 -3.19
C MET A 698 -1.67 5.07 -3.19
N ALA A 699 -1.05 5.38 -2.06
CA ALA A 699 0.01 6.38 -1.97
C ALA A 699 1.23 5.85 -1.20
N PHE A 700 2.40 6.44 -1.45
CA PHE A 700 3.69 5.87 -1.05
C PHE A 700 4.55 6.82 -0.20
N ASN A 701 5.55 6.25 0.48
CA ASN A 701 6.57 6.92 1.29
C ASN A 701 5.99 8.04 2.17
N ALA A 702 4.86 7.75 2.83
CA ALA A 702 4.12 8.76 3.58
C ALA A 702 4.69 8.94 4.99
N SER A 703 4.46 10.13 5.56
CA SER A 703 4.75 10.43 6.95
C SER A 703 3.69 11.35 7.54
N ILE A 704 3.17 10.99 8.71
CA ILE A 704 2.23 11.82 9.47
C ILE A 704 3.00 12.50 10.61
N GLU A 705 2.97 13.82 10.63
CA GLU A 705 3.52 14.68 11.68
C GLU A 705 2.35 15.36 12.41
N VAL A 706 2.29 15.26 13.74
CA VAL A 706 1.14 15.74 14.53
C VAL A 706 1.58 16.87 15.45
N LYS A 707 0.89 18.00 15.37
CA LYS A 707 1.05 19.16 16.27
C LYS A 707 -0.20 19.32 17.13
N THR A 708 -0.03 19.80 18.36
CA THR A 708 -1.08 19.91 19.38
C THR A 708 -0.94 21.21 20.16
N SER A 709 -2.03 21.72 20.75
CA SER A 709 -1.93 22.80 21.76
C SER A 709 -1.03 22.35 22.91
N ARG A 710 -0.30 23.29 23.55
CA ARG A 710 0.69 22.99 24.60
C ARG A 710 0.13 22.16 25.77
N GLU A 711 -1.17 22.25 26.04
CA GLU A 711 -1.91 21.54 27.09
C GLU A 711 -2.25 20.07 26.74
N LEU A 712 -2.05 19.65 25.49
CA LEU A 712 -2.29 18.28 25.00
C LEU A 712 -0.98 17.68 24.46
N LYS A 713 -0.61 16.52 24.96
CA LYS A 713 0.58 15.75 24.55
C LYS A 713 0.18 14.51 23.76
N ILE A 714 1.15 13.93 23.07
CA ILE A 714 1.03 12.75 22.22
C ILE A 714 1.66 11.58 22.98
N ALA A 715 0.82 10.63 23.41
CA ALA A 715 1.24 9.40 24.08
C ALA A 715 1.78 8.36 23.08
N GLY A 716 1.17 8.30 21.90
CA GLY A 716 1.68 7.52 20.78
C GLY A 716 0.61 7.16 19.76
N ALA A 717 0.91 6.18 18.90
CA ALA A 717 0.00 5.70 17.87
C ALA A 717 -0.08 4.16 17.80
N LEU A 718 -1.24 3.66 17.38
CA LEU A 718 -1.48 2.28 16.98
C LEU A 718 -2.04 2.27 15.56
N GLY A 719 -1.39 1.53 14.67
CA GLY A 719 -1.77 1.42 13.27
C GLY A 719 -0.55 1.13 12.38
N PRO A 720 -0.73 1.10 11.05
CA PRO A 720 0.29 0.61 10.13
C PRO A 720 1.44 1.62 9.91
N CYS A 721 2.36 1.72 10.87
CA CYS A 721 3.38 2.77 10.93
C CYS A 721 4.64 2.39 11.72
N VAL A 722 5.68 3.23 11.63
CA VAL A 722 6.87 3.21 12.51
C VAL A 722 7.17 4.61 13.07
N SER A 723 7.86 4.68 14.21
CA SER A 723 8.32 5.95 14.80
C SER A 723 9.29 6.67 13.86
N GLY A 724 9.00 7.94 13.57
CA GLY A 724 9.95 8.88 12.95
C GLY A 724 10.97 9.47 13.94
N ASN A 725 10.91 9.08 15.22
CA ASN A 725 11.79 9.50 16.30
C ASN A 725 11.90 11.04 16.52
N GLU A 726 10.87 11.80 16.14
CA GLU A 726 10.83 13.26 16.31
C GLU A 726 10.45 13.58 17.77
N LYS A 727 11.46 13.84 18.61
CA LYS A 727 11.28 14.34 19.98
C LYS A 727 10.88 15.82 19.96
N GLY A 728 9.97 16.22 20.84
CA GLY A 728 9.54 17.60 20.98
C GLY A 728 8.74 17.85 22.26
N PRO A 729 8.40 19.11 22.58
CA PRO A 729 7.68 19.48 23.81
C PRO A 729 6.24 18.97 23.87
N ASN A 730 5.74 18.34 22.80
CA ASN A 730 4.41 17.76 22.70
C ASN A 730 4.39 16.22 22.79
N VAL A 731 5.55 15.57 22.96
CA VAL A 731 5.59 14.14 23.35
C VAL A 731 5.15 14.03 24.81
N ALA A 732 4.36 13.00 25.15
CA ALA A 732 3.90 12.72 26.51
C ALA A 732 4.94 11.96 27.35
N GLU A 733 4.71 11.86 28.65
CA GLU A 733 5.54 11.04 29.55
C GLU A 733 5.12 9.56 29.49
N MET A 734 3.82 9.31 29.34
CA MET A 734 3.25 7.97 29.20
C MET A 734 3.22 7.56 27.72
N GLU A 735 3.95 6.48 27.39
CA GLU A 735 3.96 5.89 26.05
C GLU A 735 2.78 4.93 25.87
N ILE A 736 2.09 5.03 24.72
CA ILE A 736 1.02 4.13 24.29
C ILE A 736 1.28 3.70 22.85
N GLY A 737 1.46 2.40 22.61
CA GLY A 737 1.75 1.89 21.28
C GLY A 737 3.14 2.30 20.79
N ILE A 738 3.21 2.78 19.55
CA ILE A 738 4.41 3.40 18.97
C ILE A 738 4.40 4.86 19.42
N GLY A 739 4.89 5.12 20.63
CA GLY A 739 4.93 6.45 21.24
C GLY A 739 6.26 7.12 21.12
N ASN A 740 6.57 7.97 22.11
CA ASN A 740 7.87 8.62 22.23
C ASN A 740 8.29 9.48 21.01
N THR A 741 7.34 9.91 20.17
CA THR A 741 7.54 10.71 18.94
C THR A 741 6.31 11.59 18.67
N THR A 742 6.46 12.68 17.92
CA THR A 742 5.32 13.44 17.33
C THR A 742 5.09 13.12 15.85
N LYS A 743 5.74 12.08 15.32
CA LYS A 743 5.79 11.78 13.90
C LYS A 743 6.02 10.32 13.60
N TRP A 744 5.34 9.80 12.59
CA TRP A 744 5.44 8.42 12.14
C TRP A 744 5.62 8.34 10.62
N LYS A 745 6.23 7.26 10.16
CA LYS A 745 6.37 6.91 8.74
C LYS A 745 5.42 5.76 8.40
N MET A 746 4.77 5.84 7.25
CA MET A 746 3.76 4.89 6.75
C MET A 746 4.04 4.73 5.25
N CYS A 747 4.72 3.66 4.87
CA CYS A 747 5.36 3.61 3.55
C CYS A 747 4.40 3.34 2.40
N GLY A 748 3.25 2.74 2.70
CA GLY A 748 2.08 2.62 1.84
C GLY A 748 0.84 3.00 2.64
N ILE A 749 -0.06 3.75 2.03
CA ILE A 749 -1.37 4.11 2.62
C ILE A 749 -2.45 4.09 1.54
N THR A 750 -3.68 3.78 1.93
CA THR A 750 -4.89 3.78 1.08
C THR A 750 -5.93 4.76 1.62
N PRO A 751 -7.00 5.06 0.87
CA PRO A 751 -8.13 5.86 1.37
C PRO A 751 -8.86 5.26 2.59
N SER A 752 -8.72 3.94 2.83
CA SER A 752 -9.24 3.26 4.03
C SER A 752 -8.27 3.21 5.21
N THR A 753 -6.99 3.54 5.00
CA THR A 753 -5.96 3.40 6.05
C THR A 753 -6.20 4.41 7.17
N THR A 754 -6.47 3.92 8.38
CA THR A 754 -6.80 4.69 9.59
C THR A 754 -5.84 4.36 10.73
N VAL A 755 -5.09 5.35 11.20
CA VAL A 755 -4.22 5.26 12.39
C VAL A 755 -4.96 5.74 13.64
N SER A 756 -4.74 5.10 14.78
CA SER A 756 -5.20 5.58 16.09
C SER A 756 -4.09 6.35 16.79
N ILE A 757 -4.36 7.56 17.28
CA ILE A 757 -3.41 8.44 17.96
C ILE A 757 -3.95 8.77 19.36
N PHE A 758 -3.12 8.54 20.37
CA PHE A 758 -3.47 8.68 21.78
C PHE A 758 -2.85 9.94 22.37
N PHE A 759 -3.62 10.66 23.19
CA PHE A 759 -3.22 11.94 23.77
C PHE A 759 -3.25 11.91 25.30
N GLU A 760 -2.42 12.76 25.91
CA GLU A 760 -2.39 13.00 27.36
C GLU A 760 -2.62 14.48 27.65
N VAL A 761 -3.56 14.80 28.55
CA VAL A 761 -3.78 16.19 29.01
C VAL A 761 -2.71 16.55 30.02
N ALA A 762 -1.89 17.57 29.72
CA ALA A 762 -0.76 17.98 30.56
C ALA A 762 -1.12 18.92 31.72
N ASN A 763 -2.29 19.58 31.64
CA ASN A 763 -2.65 20.64 32.58
C ASN A 763 -2.91 20.08 33.99
N GLN A 764 -2.45 20.78 35.03
CA GLN A 764 -2.54 20.29 36.42
C GLN A 764 -3.88 20.67 37.06
N GLN A 765 -4.37 19.84 37.99
CA GLN A 765 -5.63 20.12 38.70
C GLN A 765 -5.53 21.45 39.47
N GLY A 766 -6.55 22.31 39.35
CA GLY A 766 -6.56 23.65 39.93
C GLY A 766 -5.85 24.72 39.09
N SER A 767 -5.30 24.37 37.92
CA SER A 767 -4.92 25.35 36.90
C SER A 767 -6.16 25.88 36.19
N ASP A 768 -6.16 27.14 35.75
CA ASP A 768 -7.25 27.72 34.97
C ASP A 768 -7.58 26.89 33.71
N VAL A 769 -8.86 26.90 33.31
CA VAL A 769 -9.29 26.29 32.04
C VAL A 769 -8.57 27.01 30.90
N PRO A 770 -7.90 26.29 29.97
CA PRO A 770 -7.12 26.94 28.92
C PRO A 770 -7.99 27.83 28.03
N GLY A 771 -7.64 29.12 27.94
CA GLY A 771 -8.43 30.12 27.24
C GLY A 771 -8.57 29.83 25.74
N GLY A 772 -9.72 29.29 25.33
CA GLY A 772 -10.04 28.94 23.95
C GLY A 772 -10.35 27.46 23.76
N ARG A 773 -9.95 26.90 22.62
CA ARG A 773 -10.13 25.50 22.26
C ARG A 773 -8.81 24.75 22.23
N GLY A 774 -8.86 23.45 22.48
CA GLY A 774 -7.73 22.55 22.22
C GLY A 774 -7.64 22.26 20.73
N HIS A 775 -6.43 22.36 20.16
CA HIS A 775 -6.18 22.19 18.73
C HIS A 775 -5.30 20.96 18.48
N VAL A 776 -5.57 20.24 17.38
CA VAL A 776 -4.68 19.22 16.82
C VAL A 776 -4.56 19.47 15.31
N GLN A 777 -3.35 19.35 14.77
CA GLN A 777 -3.10 19.39 13.33
C GLN A 777 -2.32 18.15 12.91
N PHE A 778 -2.87 17.42 11.95
CA PHE A 778 -2.24 16.29 11.28
C PHE A 778 -1.66 16.79 9.96
N ILE A 779 -0.38 16.53 9.73
CA ILE A 779 0.36 16.92 8.51
C ILE A 779 0.85 15.64 7.85
N THR A 780 0.13 15.17 6.83
CA THR A 780 0.44 13.95 6.09
C THR A 780 1.15 14.30 4.79
N ARG A 781 2.46 14.07 4.71
CA ARG A 781 3.22 14.15 3.45
C ARG A 781 3.25 12.77 2.79
N TYR A 782 3.07 12.69 1.47
CA TYR A 782 3.15 11.44 0.71
C TYR A 782 3.56 11.65 -0.75
N GLN A 783 3.99 10.57 -1.41
CA GLN A 783 4.19 10.49 -2.86
C GLN A 783 2.92 9.89 -3.50
N HIS A 784 2.26 10.67 -4.34
CA HIS A 784 1.14 10.24 -5.17
C HIS A 784 1.64 9.34 -6.33
N PRO A 785 0.86 8.40 -6.87
CA PRO A 785 1.29 7.51 -7.96
C PRO A 785 1.74 8.21 -9.26
N THR A 786 1.40 9.49 -9.45
CA THR A 786 1.94 10.32 -10.54
C THR A 786 3.34 10.88 -10.24
N GLY A 787 4.00 10.39 -9.18
CA GLY A 787 5.31 10.81 -8.68
C GLY A 787 5.30 12.14 -7.92
N LYS A 788 4.20 12.91 -7.98
CA LYS A 788 4.04 14.19 -7.28
C LYS A 788 4.10 14.00 -5.77
N THR A 789 4.80 14.89 -5.07
CA THR A 789 4.72 14.97 -3.60
C THR A 789 3.53 15.84 -3.19
N ILE A 790 2.64 15.28 -2.36
CA ILE A 790 1.49 15.98 -1.78
C ILE A 790 1.72 16.15 -0.27
N VAL A 791 1.22 17.25 0.27
CA VAL A 791 1.08 17.48 1.71
C VAL A 791 -0.39 17.72 2.01
N ARG A 792 -1.03 16.81 2.72
CA ARG A 792 -2.38 16.98 3.25
C ARG A 792 -2.32 17.49 4.67
N VAL A 793 -3.17 18.45 5.01
CA VAL A 793 -3.24 19.07 6.33
C VAL A 793 -4.67 19.03 6.82
N THR A 794 -4.88 18.42 7.98
CA THR A 794 -6.18 18.37 8.69
C THR A 794 -6.00 19.07 10.03
N THR A 795 -6.78 20.13 10.30
CA THR A 795 -6.72 20.87 11.56
C THR A 795 -8.08 20.84 12.26
N VAL A 796 -8.10 20.31 13.48
CA VAL A 796 -9.32 20.08 14.26
C VAL A 796 -9.27 20.83 15.59
N ALA A 797 -10.44 21.16 16.14
CA ALA A 797 -10.59 21.82 17.43
C ALA A 797 -11.66 21.13 18.28
N ARG A 798 -11.44 21.05 19.60
CA ARG A 798 -12.44 20.61 20.59
C ARG A 798 -12.43 21.54 21.81
N ASN A 799 -13.54 21.57 22.55
CA ASN A 799 -13.70 22.44 23.70
C ASN A 799 -13.04 21.82 24.95
N TRP A 800 -12.42 22.65 25.79
CA TRP A 800 -12.04 22.26 27.15
C TRP A 800 -13.24 22.41 28.08
N ALA A 801 -13.36 21.52 29.06
CA ALA A 801 -14.38 21.54 30.10
C ALA A 801 -13.76 21.33 31.48
N ASP A 802 -14.22 22.10 32.45
CA ASP A 802 -13.88 21.94 33.86
C ASP A 802 -14.54 20.68 34.47
N ALA A 803 -13.94 20.12 35.51
CA ALA A 803 -14.44 18.92 36.19
C ALA A 803 -15.70 19.17 37.04
N GLN A 804 -15.87 20.36 37.64
CA GLN A 804 -17.01 20.65 38.53
C GLN A 804 -18.27 21.05 37.75
N SER A 805 -18.10 21.92 36.74
CA SER A 805 -19.18 22.48 35.92
C SER A 805 -19.37 21.77 34.58
N GLY A 806 -18.36 21.04 34.11
CA GLY A 806 -18.31 20.49 32.75
C GLY A 806 -18.55 18.99 32.60
N GLN A 807 -18.70 18.21 33.70
CA GLN A 807 -18.82 16.74 33.60
C GLN A 807 -19.99 16.29 32.70
N GLN A 808 -21.12 17.01 32.68
CA GLN A 808 -22.24 16.74 31.77
C GLN A 808 -21.86 16.93 30.29
N TYR A 809 -21.14 18.00 29.95
CA TYR A 809 -20.66 18.24 28.59
C TYR A 809 -19.56 17.25 28.16
N ILE A 810 -18.72 16.80 29.10
CA ILE A 810 -17.75 15.72 28.85
C ILE A 810 -18.48 14.41 28.53
N ALA A 811 -19.49 14.05 29.34
CA ALA A 811 -20.31 12.87 29.10
C ALA A 811 -21.01 12.93 27.72
N LEU A 812 -21.74 14.01 27.43
CA LEU A 812 -22.42 14.22 26.14
C LEU A 812 -21.45 14.19 24.93
N GLY A 813 -20.19 14.55 25.13
CA GLY A 813 -19.14 14.47 24.11
C GLY A 813 -18.53 13.08 23.87
N PHE A 814 -18.95 12.03 24.59
CA PHE A 814 -18.44 10.67 24.43
C PHE A 814 -18.88 10.03 23.11
N ASP A 815 -17.93 9.44 22.38
CA ASP A 815 -18.16 8.66 21.16
C ASP A 815 -17.95 7.18 21.50
N GLN A 816 -19.03 6.46 21.86
CA GLN A 816 -18.95 5.05 22.27
C GLN A 816 -18.40 4.11 21.19
N GLU A 817 -18.60 4.43 19.92
CA GLU A 817 -18.12 3.63 18.79
C GLU A 817 -16.61 3.80 18.60
N ALA A 818 -16.13 5.06 18.50
CA ALA A 818 -14.71 5.34 18.38
C ALA A 818 -13.96 4.88 19.65
N ALA A 819 -14.56 5.06 20.83
CA ALA A 819 -14.03 4.53 22.09
C ALA A 819 -13.90 3.00 22.07
N ALA A 820 -14.92 2.27 21.58
CA ALA A 820 -14.85 0.81 21.49
C ALA A 820 -13.72 0.35 20.55
N VAL A 821 -13.57 0.96 19.37
CA VAL A 821 -12.49 0.65 18.42
C VAL A 821 -11.10 1.00 18.98
N LEU A 822 -10.96 2.16 19.64
CA LEU A 822 -9.71 2.59 20.27
C LEU A 822 -9.31 1.65 21.44
N MET A 823 -10.28 1.21 22.24
CA MET A 823 -10.05 0.25 23.33
C MET A 823 -9.80 -1.18 22.81
N ALA A 824 -10.40 -1.57 21.68
CA ALA A 824 -10.10 -2.83 21.01
C ALA A 824 -8.67 -2.86 20.46
N ARG A 825 -8.20 -1.78 19.83
CA ARG A 825 -6.80 -1.64 19.38
C ARG A 825 -5.83 -1.67 20.55
N LEU A 826 -6.14 -1.02 21.67
CA LEU A 826 -5.37 -1.14 22.91
C LEU A 826 -5.33 -2.58 23.44
N ALA A 827 -6.48 -3.26 23.54
CA ALA A 827 -6.54 -4.65 24.01
C ALA A 827 -5.71 -5.59 23.11
N VAL A 828 -5.82 -5.43 21.79
CA VAL A 828 -5.02 -6.20 20.82
C VAL A 828 -3.53 -5.92 20.97
N HIS A 829 -3.11 -4.65 21.05
CA HIS A 829 -1.71 -4.30 21.23
C HIS A 829 -1.14 -4.91 22.52
N ARG A 830 -1.87 -4.82 23.63
CA ARG A 830 -1.50 -5.46 24.90
C ARG A 830 -1.40 -6.97 24.78
N SER A 831 -2.29 -7.61 24.03
CA SER A 831 -2.20 -9.06 23.73
C SER A 831 -1.09 -9.45 22.74
N GLU A 832 -0.19 -8.52 22.38
CA GLU A 832 1.07 -8.76 21.68
C GLU A 832 2.31 -8.35 22.49
N THR A 833 2.18 -7.51 23.53
CA THR A 833 3.27 -7.08 24.42
C THR A 833 3.28 -7.79 25.77
N ASP A 834 2.10 -7.97 26.35
CA ASP A 834 1.87 -8.49 27.70
C ASP A 834 1.72 -10.03 27.57
N GLN A 835 2.59 -10.80 28.21
CA GLN A 835 2.72 -12.25 27.94
C GLN A 835 1.51 -13.09 28.39
N ASP A 836 0.67 -12.56 29.29
CA ASP A 836 -0.51 -13.22 29.84
C ASP A 836 -1.81 -12.67 29.23
N GLY A 837 -2.28 -13.25 28.13
CA GLY A 837 -3.55 -12.86 27.49
C GLY A 837 -4.77 -12.88 28.41
N THR A 838 -4.74 -13.66 29.51
CA THR A 838 -5.81 -13.69 30.52
C THR A 838 -5.91 -12.41 31.37
N ASP A 839 -4.84 -11.60 31.50
CA ASP A 839 -4.95 -10.29 32.17
C ASP A 839 -5.50 -9.21 31.25
N VAL A 840 -5.33 -9.33 29.92
CA VAL A 840 -5.93 -8.39 28.94
C VAL A 840 -7.46 -8.40 29.03
N LEU A 841 -8.08 -9.58 29.12
CA LEU A 841 -9.53 -9.71 29.33
C LEU A 841 -9.99 -9.09 30.66
N ARG A 842 -9.25 -9.36 31.75
CA ARG A 842 -9.50 -8.74 33.06
C ARG A 842 -9.31 -7.23 33.03
N TRP A 843 -8.38 -6.72 32.22
CA TRP A 843 -8.18 -5.29 32.01
C TRP A 843 -9.38 -4.66 31.29
N VAL A 844 -9.87 -5.26 30.19
CA VAL A 844 -11.08 -4.79 29.49
C VAL A 844 -12.28 -4.77 30.45
N ASP A 845 -12.55 -5.88 31.16
CA ASP A 845 -13.64 -5.97 32.12
C ASP A 845 -13.50 -4.90 33.25
N ARG A 846 -12.29 -4.67 33.77
CA ARG A 846 -11.99 -3.60 34.76
C ARG A 846 -12.19 -2.19 34.20
N MET A 847 -11.86 -1.93 32.93
CA MET A 847 -12.06 -0.60 32.33
C MET A 847 -13.56 -0.33 32.12
N LEU A 848 -14.31 -1.32 31.66
CA LEU A 848 -15.77 -1.23 31.52
C LEU A 848 -16.45 -0.93 32.86
N ILE A 849 -16.14 -1.69 33.92
CA ILE A 849 -16.72 -1.47 35.26
C ILE A 849 -16.44 -0.05 35.77
N ARG A 850 -15.21 0.46 35.60
CA ARG A 850 -14.85 1.82 36.02
C ARG A 850 -15.57 2.91 35.21
N LEU A 851 -15.78 2.71 33.91
CA LEU A 851 -16.53 3.64 33.08
C LEU A 851 -18.00 3.70 33.55
N CYS A 852 -18.62 2.54 33.81
CA CYS A 852 -19.96 2.42 34.38
C CYS A 852 -20.06 3.07 35.78
N GLN A 853 -19.04 2.93 36.62
CA GLN A 853 -18.99 3.60 37.94
C GLN A 853 -18.89 5.13 37.87
N LYS A 854 -18.32 5.68 36.78
CA LYS A 854 -18.09 7.13 36.62
C LYS A 854 -19.21 7.86 35.86
N PHE A 855 -19.90 7.18 34.94
CA PHE A 855 -20.91 7.76 34.04
C PHE A 855 -22.29 7.09 34.10
N GLY A 856 -22.46 6.01 34.86
CA GLY A 856 -23.76 5.39 35.11
C GLY A 856 -24.56 6.12 36.19
N GLU A 857 -25.89 6.06 36.09
CA GLU A 857 -26.81 6.62 37.09
C GLU A 857 -27.41 5.48 37.91
N PHE A 858 -27.14 5.44 39.22
CA PHE A 858 -27.56 4.35 40.10
C PHE A 858 -27.67 4.75 41.58
N THR A 859 -28.45 3.97 42.33
CA THR A 859 -28.40 3.93 43.80
C THR A 859 -27.34 2.93 44.25
N PRO A 860 -26.41 3.29 45.17
CA PRO A 860 -25.37 2.38 45.64
C PRO A 860 -25.94 1.06 46.18
N ASN A 861 -25.35 -0.06 45.73
CA ASN A 861 -25.71 -1.43 46.05
C ASN A 861 -27.10 -1.92 45.59
N ASP A 862 -27.83 -1.17 44.74
CA ASP A 862 -29.03 -1.65 44.03
C ASP A 862 -28.78 -1.79 42.51
N PRO A 863 -28.54 -3.01 42.00
CA PRO A 863 -28.28 -3.24 40.57
C PRO A 863 -29.48 -2.95 39.66
N THR A 864 -30.70 -2.89 40.21
CA THR A 864 -31.93 -2.66 39.43
C THR A 864 -32.15 -1.17 39.13
N SER A 865 -31.63 -0.29 39.99
CA SER A 865 -31.62 1.16 39.78
C SER A 865 -30.79 1.61 38.58
N TYR A 866 -29.78 0.82 38.17
CA TYR A 866 -28.75 1.27 37.23
C TYR A 866 -29.30 1.61 35.83
N ARG A 867 -29.05 2.84 35.39
CA ARG A 867 -29.33 3.36 34.04
C ARG A 867 -28.05 3.74 33.30
N PHE A 868 -28.06 3.49 32.00
CA PHE A 868 -27.09 4.02 31.05
C PHE A 868 -27.65 5.28 30.40
N GLN A 869 -26.79 6.27 30.18
CA GLN A 869 -27.08 7.36 29.25
C GLN A 869 -26.97 6.83 27.80
N GLU A 870 -27.72 7.42 26.87
CA GLU A 870 -27.90 6.94 25.49
C GLU A 870 -26.57 6.72 24.74
N ASN A 871 -25.70 7.73 24.82
CA ASN A 871 -24.32 7.79 24.35
C ASN A 871 -23.34 6.79 25.01
N PHE A 872 -23.74 6.08 26.08
CA PHE A 872 -22.97 5.00 26.71
C PHE A 872 -23.65 3.63 26.61
N SER A 873 -24.84 3.54 26.00
CA SER A 873 -25.70 2.35 26.07
C SER A 873 -25.19 1.15 25.27
N LEU A 874 -24.49 1.37 24.15
CA LEU A 874 -23.93 0.33 23.27
C LEU A 874 -22.52 -0.08 23.69
N TYR A 875 -21.77 0.78 24.39
CA TYR A 875 -20.39 0.49 24.79
C TYR A 875 -20.22 -0.84 25.56
N PRO A 876 -21.09 -1.22 26.53
CA PRO A 876 -21.05 -2.54 27.16
C PRO A 876 -21.24 -3.71 26.18
N GLN A 877 -22.10 -3.54 25.16
CA GLN A 877 -22.36 -4.55 24.14
C GLN A 877 -21.13 -4.72 23.22
N PHE A 878 -20.52 -3.63 22.76
CA PHE A 878 -19.26 -3.69 22.02
C PHE A 878 -18.16 -4.38 22.83
N MET A 879 -18.05 -4.11 24.14
CA MET A 879 -17.09 -4.81 25.01
C MET A 879 -17.43 -6.30 25.19
N PHE A 880 -18.71 -6.68 25.23
CA PHE A 880 -19.17 -8.07 25.28
C PHE A 880 -18.82 -8.87 24.01
N HIS A 881 -18.97 -8.29 22.83
CA HIS A 881 -18.56 -8.95 21.59
C HIS A 881 -17.02 -8.94 21.44
N LEU A 882 -16.33 -7.85 21.81
CA LEU A 882 -14.86 -7.76 21.81
C LEU A 882 -14.20 -8.86 22.66
N ARG A 883 -14.64 -9.04 23.92
CA ARG A 883 -14.03 -10.02 24.86
C ARG A 883 -14.21 -11.49 24.47
N ARG A 884 -15.10 -11.79 23.50
CA ARG A 884 -15.30 -13.12 22.90
C ARG A 884 -14.87 -13.21 21.43
N SER A 885 -14.37 -12.12 20.85
CA SER A 885 -13.90 -12.06 19.46
C SER A 885 -12.58 -12.82 19.25
N GLN A 886 -12.34 -13.25 18.01
CA GLN A 886 -11.09 -13.89 17.55
C GLN A 886 -9.83 -13.00 17.66
N PHE A 887 -9.98 -11.72 18.02
CA PHE A 887 -8.87 -10.84 18.32
C PHE A 887 -8.23 -11.16 19.68
N LEU A 888 -9.04 -11.55 20.66
CA LEU A 888 -8.63 -11.82 22.05
C LEU A 888 -8.77 -13.30 22.43
N GLN A 889 -9.86 -13.96 22.02
CA GLN A 889 -10.04 -15.41 22.16
C GLN A 889 -9.45 -16.13 20.95
N VAL A 890 -8.19 -16.53 21.07
CA VAL A 890 -7.43 -17.14 19.96
C VAL A 890 -7.66 -18.66 19.80
N PHE A 891 -8.54 -19.25 20.62
CA PHE A 891 -8.93 -20.66 20.49
C PHE A 891 -9.64 -20.91 19.15
N ASN A 892 -9.48 -22.11 18.58
CA ASN A 892 -10.01 -22.49 17.26
C ASN A 892 -9.57 -21.55 16.11
N ASN A 893 -8.44 -20.85 16.26
CA ASN A 893 -7.78 -20.06 15.23
C ASN A 893 -6.30 -20.46 15.18
N SER A 894 -5.64 -20.26 14.03
CA SER A 894 -4.19 -20.38 13.91
C SER A 894 -3.45 -19.07 14.26
N PRO A 895 -2.15 -19.14 14.63
CA PRO A 895 -1.31 -17.95 14.79
C PRO A 895 -1.28 -17.01 13.58
N ASP A 896 -1.39 -17.55 12.36
CA ASP A 896 -1.43 -16.77 11.12
C ASP A 896 -2.79 -16.04 10.94
N GLU A 897 -3.92 -16.73 11.13
CA GLU A 897 -5.26 -16.12 11.08
C GLU A 897 -5.43 -15.02 12.12
N THR A 898 -5.05 -15.28 13.38
CA THR A 898 -5.07 -14.27 14.44
C THR A 898 -4.22 -13.04 14.07
N SER A 899 -3.09 -13.24 13.41
CA SER A 899 -2.22 -12.14 12.96
C SER A 899 -2.86 -11.35 11.81
N PHE A 900 -3.50 -12.02 10.86
CA PHE A 900 -4.29 -11.39 9.79
C PHE A 900 -5.47 -10.57 10.34
N TYR A 901 -6.25 -11.13 11.27
CA TYR A 901 -7.37 -10.42 11.89
C TYR A 901 -6.91 -9.18 12.66
N ARG A 902 -5.90 -9.30 13.54
CA ARG A 902 -5.30 -8.16 14.27
C ARG A 902 -4.68 -7.12 13.32
N CYS A 903 -4.17 -7.56 12.17
CA CYS A 903 -3.62 -6.71 11.12
C CYS A 903 -4.70 -5.88 10.40
N MET A 904 -5.93 -6.40 10.24
CA MET A 904 -7.07 -5.63 9.69
C MET A 904 -7.66 -4.65 10.72
N LEU A 905 -7.89 -5.11 11.97
CA LEU A 905 -8.46 -4.25 13.03
C LEU A 905 -7.61 -3.00 13.30
N ASN A 906 -6.29 -3.08 13.13
CA ASN A 906 -5.38 -1.95 13.32
C ASN A 906 -5.27 -0.98 12.13
N ARG A 907 -5.88 -1.25 10.97
CA ARG A 907 -5.75 -0.42 9.76
C ARG A 907 -7.04 0.17 9.21
N GLU A 908 -8.21 -0.42 9.44
CA GLU A 908 -9.47 0.06 8.84
C GLU A 908 -10.15 1.17 9.66
N CYS A 909 -11.21 1.77 9.12
CA CYS A 909 -11.97 2.85 9.76
C CYS A 909 -12.83 2.35 10.94
N VAL A 910 -13.52 3.29 11.63
CA VAL A 910 -14.39 2.96 12.77
C VAL A 910 -15.50 1.98 12.36
N THR A 911 -16.23 2.26 11.28
CA THR A 911 -17.35 1.42 10.79
C THR A 911 -16.95 -0.04 10.57
N GLU A 912 -15.91 -0.29 9.76
CA GLU A 912 -15.44 -1.65 9.50
C GLU A 912 -14.90 -2.34 10.78
N CYS A 913 -14.26 -1.58 11.68
CA CYS A 913 -13.81 -2.09 12.97
C CYS A 913 -14.98 -2.43 13.91
N LEU A 914 -16.13 -1.77 13.81
CA LEU A 914 -17.35 -2.16 14.54
C LEU A 914 -17.89 -3.47 14.00
N THR A 915 -18.07 -3.62 12.68
CA THR A 915 -18.52 -4.87 12.03
C THR A 915 -17.59 -6.05 12.34
N MET A 916 -16.28 -5.79 12.46
CA MET A 916 -15.29 -6.76 12.95
C MET A 916 -15.49 -7.19 14.41
N ILE A 917 -15.88 -6.26 15.31
CA ILE A 917 -16.06 -6.51 16.75
C ILE A 917 -17.42 -7.16 17.02
N GLN A 918 -18.48 -6.54 16.50
CA GLN A 918 -19.87 -6.95 16.58
C GLN A 918 -20.42 -7.06 15.14
N PRO A 919 -20.46 -8.28 14.58
CA PRO A 919 -21.08 -8.54 13.28
C PRO A 919 -22.49 -7.98 13.15
N VAL A 920 -22.82 -7.50 11.95
CA VAL A 920 -24.17 -7.01 11.61
C VAL A 920 -25.00 -8.17 11.07
N LEU A 921 -26.27 -8.23 11.47
CA LEU A 921 -27.22 -9.26 11.02
C LEU A 921 -28.47 -8.58 10.46
N TYR A 922 -28.74 -8.78 9.18
CA TYR A 922 -29.97 -8.34 8.53
C TYR A 922 -30.92 -9.52 8.36
N SER A 923 -32.22 -9.24 8.50
CA SER A 923 -33.33 -10.18 8.41
C SER A 923 -34.23 -9.81 7.25
N TYR A 924 -34.37 -10.72 6.29
CA TYR A 924 -35.19 -10.60 5.10
C TYR A 924 -36.45 -11.45 5.31
N SER A 925 -37.61 -10.81 5.10
CA SER A 925 -38.92 -11.43 5.21
C SER A 925 -39.88 -10.80 4.19
N PHE A 926 -41.06 -11.39 3.99
CA PHE A 926 -42.12 -10.78 3.17
C PHE A 926 -42.66 -9.44 3.74
N ASN A 927 -42.32 -9.09 4.99
CA ASN A 927 -42.66 -7.80 5.59
C ASN A 927 -41.60 -6.71 5.31
N GLY A 928 -40.46 -7.07 4.71
CA GLY A 928 -39.33 -6.19 4.43
C GLY A 928 -38.01 -6.68 5.03
N ILE A 929 -37.01 -5.81 4.94
CA ILE A 929 -35.64 -6.00 5.44
C ILE A 929 -35.47 -5.19 6.73
N GLU A 930 -35.01 -5.82 7.80
CA GLU A 930 -34.74 -5.17 9.08
C GLU A 930 -33.37 -5.59 9.66
N ALA A 931 -32.67 -4.67 10.32
CA ALA A 931 -31.46 -5.00 11.08
C ALA A 931 -31.87 -5.60 12.43
N VAL A 932 -31.38 -6.81 12.74
CA VAL A 932 -31.77 -7.59 13.92
C VAL A 932 -30.61 -7.78 14.89
N MET A 933 -30.93 -8.14 16.13
CA MET A 933 -29.92 -8.42 17.15
C MET A 933 -29.10 -9.66 16.75
N LEU A 934 -27.80 -9.61 17.01
CA LEU A 934 -26.88 -10.74 16.82
C LEU A 934 -27.09 -11.78 17.93
N ASP A 935 -28.24 -12.47 17.91
CA ASP A 935 -28.79 -13.31 18.99
C ASP A 935 -29.53 -14.54 18.44
N THR A 936 -29.55 -15.63 19.22
CA THR A 936 -30.29 -16.86 18.88
C THR A 936 -31.78 -16.66 18.61
N SER A 937 -32.44 -15.68 19.23
CA SER A 937 -33.86 -15.37 18.99
C SER A 937 -34.14 -14.82 17.58
N SER A 938 -33.13 -14.32 16.88
CA SER A 938 -33.27 -13.81 15.50
C SER A 938 -33.15 -14.90 14.43
N ILE A 939 -32.81 -16.14 14.83
CA ILE A 939 -32.76 -17.31 13.93
C ILE A 939 -34.15 -17.95 13.85
N GLN A 940 -34.99 -17.43 12.95
CA GLN A 940 -36.37 -17.87 12.73
C GLN A 940 -36.51 -18.72 11.45
N PRO A 941 -37.43 -19.69 11.38
CA PRO A 941 -37.53 -20.62 10.26
C PRO A 941 -38.12 -20.00 8.98
N ASP A 942 -38.88 -18.91 9.10
CA ASP A 942 -39.59 -18.21 8.02
C ASP A 942 -38.78 -17.06 7.39
N ARG A 943 -37.50 -16.90 7.77
CA ARG A 943 -36.65 -15.78 7.38
C ARG A 943 -35.38 -16.21 6.65
N VAL A 944 -34.81 -15.28 5.89
CA VAL A 944 -33.43 -15.37 5.37
C VAL A 944 -32.60 -14.32 6.11
N LEU A 945 -31.38 -14.67 6.52
CA LEU A 945 -30.48 -13.77 7.25
C LEU A 945 -29.21 -13.50 6.43
N LEU A 946 -28.77 -12.24 6.39
CA LEU A 946 -27.45 -11.84 5.90
C LEU A 946 -26.57 -11.43 7.10
N LEU A 947 -25.53 -12.20 7.37
CA LEU A 947 -24.52 -11.92 8.38
C LEU A 947 -23.28 -11.31 7.73
N ASP A 948 -22.90 -10.09 8.15
CA ASP A 948 -21.61 -9.50 7.83
C ASP A 948 -20.68 -9.48 9.06
N THR A 949 -19.53 -10.13 8.94
CA THR A 949 -18.49 -10.22 9.99
C THR A 949 -17.20 -9.49 9.62
N PHE A 950 -17.23 -8.61 8.60
CA PHE A 950 -16.09 -8.06 7.86
C PHE A 950 -15.30 -9.10 7.04
N PHE A 951 -14.93 -10.24 7.63
CA PHE A 951 -14.09 -11.27 7.00
C PHE A 951 -14.88 -12.33 6.21
N LEU A 952 -16.14 -12.52 6.57
CA LEU A 952 -17.09 -13.48 6.00
C LEU A 952 -18.45 -12.77 5.87
N VAL A 953 -19.02 -12.85 4.68
CA VAL A 953 -20.42 -12.52 4.39
C VAL A 953 -21.16 -13.83 4.18
N LEU A 954 -22.23 -14.06 4.94
CA LEU A 954 -22.94 -15.34 4.98
C LEU A 954 -24.45 -15.14 4.86
N ILE A 955 -25.06 -15.82 3.88
CA ILE A 955 -26.51 -15.93 3.75
C ILE A 955 -26.95 -17.23 4.41
N PHE A 956 -27.90 -17.13 5.34
CA PHE A 956 -28.51 -18.25 6.05
C PHE A 956 -30.01 -18.33 5.74
N LEU A 957 -30.47 -19.49 5.26
CA LEU A 957 -31.90 -19.75 5.05
C LEU A 957 -32.48 -20.51 6.25
N GLY A 958 -33.55 -19.95 6.85
CA GLY A 958 -34.38 -20.64 7.83
C GLY A 958 -35.05 -21.90 7.25
N GLU A 959 -35.51 -22.79 8.13
CA GLU A 959 -35.99 -24.13 7.76
C GLU A 959 -37.10 -24.12 6.70
N THR A 960 -38.10 -23.24 6.85
CA THR A 960 -39.21 -23.07 5.90
C THR A 960 -38.71 -22.50 4.57
N MET A 961 -37.81 -21.51 4.61
CA MET A 961 -37.22 -20.89 3.40
C MET A 961 -36.37 -21.90 2.61
N ALA A 962 -35.60 -22.73 3.31
CA ALA A 962 -34.81 -23.80 2.70
C ALA A 962 -35.69 -24.88 2.08
N ALA A 963 -36.74 -25.32 2.77
CA ALA A 963 -37.74 -26.24 2.24
C ALA A 963 -38.40 -25.69 0.95
N TRP A 964 -38.85 -24.43 0.96
CA TRP A 964 -39.47 -23.79 -0.21
C TRP A 964 -38.51 -23.55 -1.38
N LYS A 965 -37.22 -23.25 -1.12
CA LYS A 965 -36.18 -23.19 -2.16
C LYS A 965 -36.00 -24.57 -2.80
N LYS A 966 -35.99 -25.63 -1.99
CA LYS A 966 -35.83 -27.04 -2.41
C LYS A 966 -37.04 -27.65 -3.11
N GLU A 967 -38.25 -27.22 -2.79
CA GLU A 967 -39.49 -27.57 -3.51
C GLU A 967 -39.68 -26.80 -4.83
N GLY A 968 -38.80 -25.84 -5.13
CA GLY A 968 -38.76 -25.16 -6.43
C GLY A 968 -39.79 -24.04 -6.60
N TYR A 969 -40.46 -23.55 -5.56
CA TYR A 969 -41.43 -22.45 -5.70
C TYR A 969 -40.82 -21.20 -6.33
N HIS A 970 -39.54 -20.91 -6.05
CA HIS A 970 -38.80 -19.78 -6.63
C HIS A 970 -38.59 -19.85 -8.16
N GLU A 971 -38.90 -20.99 -8.80
CA GLU A 971 -38.91 -21.13 -10.27
C GLU A 971 -40.29 -20.84 -10.89
N GLN A 972 -41.35 -20.77 -10.08
CA GLN A 972 -42.74 -20.64 -10.51
C GLN A 972 -43.17 -19.17 -10.55
N GLU A 973 -43.82 -18.74 -11.63
CA GLU A 973 -44.24 -17.33 -11.81
C GLU A 973 -45.24 -16.86 -10.73
N GLU A 974 -46.03 -17.78 -10.18
CA GLU A 974 -46.98 -17.51 -9.08
C GLU A 974 -46.30 -17.07 -7.77
N TYR A 975 -45.03 -17.43 -7.56
CA TYR A 975 -44.25 -17.14 -6.36
C TYR A 975 -43.07 -16.18 -6.63
N ALA A 976 -43.23 -15.27 -7.59
CA ALA A 976 -42.20 -14.28 -7.95
C ALA A 976 -41.65 -13.47 -6.75
N SER A 977 -42.48 -13.17 -5.75
CA SER A 977 -42.04 -12.48 -4.51
C SER A 977 -41.13 -13.32 -3.62
N PHE A 978 -41.25 -14.66 -3.64
CA PHE A 978 -40.30 -15.54 -2.95
C PHE A 978 -38.96 -15.63 -3.71
N LYS A 979 -38.99 -15.57 -5.03
CA LYS A 979 -37.77 -15.44 -5.85
C LYS A 979 -37.04 -14.13 -5.58
N GLU A 980 -37.78 -13.02 -5.49
CA GLU A 980 -37.24 -11.70 -5.11
C GLU A 980 -36.63 -11.73 -3.70
N LEU A 981 -37.33 -12.29 -2.71
CA LEU A 981 -36.85 -12.45 -1.33
C LEU A 981 -35.54 -13.26 -1.22
N LEU A 982 -35.34 -14.26 -2.09
CA LEU A 982 -34.08 -15.02 -2.15
C LEU A 982 -32.95 -14.27 -2.87
N GLN A 983 -33.28 -13.29 -3.72
CA GLN A 983 -32.31 -12.52 -4.51
C GLN A 983 -31.79 -11.28 -3.76
N SER A 984 -32.64 -10.55 -3.04
CA SER A 984 -32.23 -9.34 -2.28
C SER A 984 -30.98 -9.52 -1.39
N PRO A 985 -30.86 -10.55 -0.53
CA PRO A 985 -29.66 -10.72 0.28
C PRO A 985 -28.42 -11.12 -0.54
N ALA A 986 -28.61 -11.70 -1.74
CA ALA A 986 -27.52 -11.98 -2.66
C ALA A 986 -27.03 -10.70 -3.34
N ASP A 987 -27.93 -9.82 -3.76
CA ASP A 987 -27.60 -8.51 -4.35
C ASP A 987 -26.90 -7.60 -3.32
N ASP A 988 -27.46 -7.46 -2.12
CA ASP A 988 -26.84 -6.70 -1.02
C ASP A 988 -25.43 -7.25 -0.66
N SER A 989 -25.23 -8.57 -0.74
CA SER A 989 -23.91 -9.16 -0.54
C SER A 989 -22.91 -8.78 -1.63
N GLN A 990 -23.34 -8.55 -2.88
CA GLN A 990 -22.45 -8.14 -3.95
C GLN A 990 -21.91 -6.73 -3.75
N ASP A 991 -22.69 -5.80 -3.18
CA ASP A 991 -22.21 -4.44 -2.89
C ASP A 991 -21.13 -4.44 -1.78
N ILE A 992 -21.28 -5.30 -0.77
CA ILE A 992 -20.24 -5.54 0.25
C ILE A 992 -18.98 -6.15 -0.40
N LEU A 993 -19.16 -7.15 -1.26
CA LEU A 993 -18.07 -7.79 -2.02
C LEU A 993 -17.43 -6.85 -3.05
N ALA A 994 -18.13 -5.83 -3.54
CA ALA A 994 -17.66 -4.84 -4.51
C ALA A 994 -16.79 -3.74 -3.86
N THR A 995 -17.02 -3.43 -2.58
CA THR A 995 -16.41 -2.30 -1.89
C THR A 995 -15.27 -2.68 -0.94
N ARG A 996 -15.41 -3.75 -0.14
CA ARG A 996 -14.47 -4.08 0.95
C ARG A 996 -13.09 -4.55 0.46
N PHE A 997 -12.04 -4.31 1.26
CA PHE A 997 -10.71 -4.87 1.04
C PHE A 997 -10.13 -5.47 2.34
N PRO A 998 -9.55 -6.68 2.33
CA PRO A 998 -9.63 -7.68 1.26
C PRO A 998 -11.10 -8.13 1.05
N ILE A 999 -11.38 -8.87 -0.03
CA ILE A 999 -12.74 -9.35 -0.28
C ILE A 999 -13.09 -10.39 0.81
N PRO A 1000 -14.27 -10.30 1.45
CA PRO A 1000 -14.70 -11.32 2.41
C PRO A 1000 -14.97 -12.65 1.73
N ARG A 1001 -14.82 -13.75 2.50
CA ARG A 1001 -15.34 -15.05 2.10
C ARG A 1001 -16.86 -14.95 1.93
N TYR A 1002 -17.41 -15.47 0.84
CA TYR A 1002 -18.86 -15.61 0.64
C TYR A 1002 -19.31 -17.04 0.97
N VAL A 1003 -20.44 -17.20 1.66
CA VAL A 1003 -21.04 -18.49 2.00
C VAL A 1003 -22.58 -18.42 1.94
N GLU A 1004 -23.20 -19.34 1.21
CA GLU A 1004 -24.61 -19.68 1.38
C GLU A 1004 -24.75 -20.94 2.23
N THR A 1005 -25.74 -20.97 3.13
CA THR A 1005 -26.07 -22.13 3.97
C THR A 1005 -27.53 -22.12 4.37
N GLU A 1006 -28.05 -23.27 4.78
CA GLU A 1006 -29.40 -23.46 5.30
C GLU A 1006 -29.36 -23.97 6.76
N GLN A 1007 -30.52 -23.97 7.42
CA GLN A 1007 -30.70 -24.60 8.74
C GLN A 1007 -30.22 -26.05 8.73
N GLY A 1008 -29.41 -26.43 9.73
CA GLY A 1008 -28.75 -27.74 9.79
C GLY A 1008 -27.54 -27.92 8.85
N GLY A 1009 -27.27 -26.97 7.96
CA GLY A 1009 -26.11 -26.98 7.06
C GLY A 1009 -24.78 -26.83 7.81
N SER A 1010 -23.75 -27.57 7.38
CA SER A 1010 -22.45 -27.61 8.09
C SER A 1010 -21.73 -26.26 8.22
N GLN A 1011 -22.04 -25.29 7.34
CA GLN A 1011 -21.47 -23.94 7.38
C GLN A 1011 -22.26 -22.97 8.26
N ALA A 1012 -23.50 -23.29 8.65
CA ALA A 1012 -24.30 -22.49 9.60
C ALA A 1012 -23.61 -22.31 10.96
N ARG A 1013 -22.67 -23.21 11.30
CA ARG A 1013 -21.76 -23.05 12.45
C ARG A 1013 -21.07 -21.68 12.51
N PHE A 1014 -20.81 -21.03 11.37
CA PHE A 1014 -20.24 -19.69 11.37
C PHE A 1014 -21.19 -18.66 12.01
N LEU A 1015 -22.47 -18.65 11.64
CA LEU A 1015 -23.49 -17.82 12.29
C LEU A 1015 -23.65 -18.20 13.78
N LEU A 1016 -23.80 -19.50 14.07
CA LEU A 1016 -23.98 -20.00 15.44
C LEU A 1016 -22.80 -19.68 16.37
N SER A 1017 -21.59 -19.48 15.83
CA SER A 1017 -20.40 -19.06 16.59
C SER A 1017 -20.33 -17.56 16.90
N LYS A 1018 -21.20 -16.74 16.30
CA LYS A 1018 -21.20 -15.27 16.43
C LYS A 1018 -22.41 -14.73 17.19
N VAL A 1019 -23.56 -15.41 17.13
CA VAL A 1019 -24.76 -15.02 17.87
C VAL A 1019 -24.59 -15.10 19.38
N ASN A 1020 -25.24 -14.20 20.10
CA ASN A 1020 -25.39 -14.27 21.55
C ASN A 1020 -26.26 -15.50 21.92
N PRO A 1021 -25.78 -16.39 22.82
CA PRO A 1021 -26.55 -17.54 23.28
C PRO A 1021 -27.53 -17.12 24.38
N SER A 1022 -28.63 -16.46 24.01
CA SER A 1022 -29.74 -16.18 24.94
C SER A 1022 -30.48 -17.48 25.29
N GLN A 1023 -30.70 -18.32 24.27
CA GLN A 1023 -31.28 -19.65 24.38
C GLN A 1023 -30.16 -20.71 24.31
N THR A 1024 -29.98 -21.47 25.39
CA THR A 1024 -29.00 -22.55 25.51
C THR A 1024 -29.65 -23.85 25.95
N HIS A 1025 -28.98 -24.97 25.72
CA HIS A 1025 -29.37 -26.28 26.25
C HIS A 1025 -29.62 -26.28 27.77
N ASN A 1026 -28.83 -25.53 28.54
CA ASN A 1026 -28.99 -25.40 30.00
C ASN A 1026 -30.29 -24.65 30.36
N ASN A 1027 -30.59 -23.54 29.69
CA ASN A 1027 -31.84 -22.79 29.91
C ASN A 1027 -33.08 -23.59 29.47
N ALA A 1028 -33.00 -24.26 28.31
CA ALA A 1028 -34.09 -25.07 27.75
C ALA A 1028 -34.46 -26.29 28.61
N MET A 1029 -33.52 -26.83 29.40
CA MET A 1029 -33.72 -28.05 30.20
C MET A 1029 -34.09 -27.78 31.67
N TYR A 1030 -33.76 -26.61 32.22
CA TYR A 1030 -34.04 -26.26 33.63
C TYR A 1030 -35.26 -25.34 33.85
N GLY A 1031 -35.90 -24.87 32.78
CA GLY A 1031 -37.14 -24.08 32.80
C GLY A 1031 -38.38 -24.91 33.17
N GLY A 1032 -38.45 -25.41 34.41
CA GLY A 1032 -39.42 -26.42 34.89
C GLY A 1032 -40.89 -26.00 35.04
N SER A 1033 -41.46 -25.28 34.07
CA SER A 1033 -42.91 -24.98 33.99
C SER A 1033 -43.57 -25.76 32.85
N ALA A 1034 -44.14 -26.91 33.17
CA ALA A 1034 -44.76 -27.83 32.20
C ALA A 1034 -46.15 -27.39 31.70
N ILE A 1035 -46.26 -26.16 31.20
CA ILE A 1035 -47.37 -25.69 30.36
C ILE A 1035 -46.75 -25.01 29.15
N PRO A 1036 -46.90 -25.56 27.93
CA PRO A 1036 -46.62 -24.81 26.72
C PRO A 1036 -47.65 -23.68 26.62
N ASP A 1037 -47.22 -22.42 26.71
CA ASP A 1037 -48.07 -21.30 26.34
C ASP A 1037 -48.25 -21.33 24.81
N PRO A 1038 -49.48 -21.50 24.28
CA PRO A 1038 -49.71 -21.56 22.83
C PRO A 1038 -49.31 -20.29 22.08
N ASN A 1039 -49.08 -19.18 22.78
CA ASN A 1039 -48.68 -17.90 22.21
C ASN A 1039 -47.18 -17.59 22.37
N ALA A 1040 -46.38 -18.45 23.02
CA ALA A 1040 -44.95 -18.25 23.18
C ALA A 1040 -44.18 -18.59 21.89
N THR A 1041 -44.13 -17.61 20.99
CA THR A 1041 -43.50 -17.70 19.65
C THR A 1041 -41.96 -17.64 19.66
N ASP A 1042 -41.31 -17.93 20.79
CA ASP A 1042 -39.86 -17.76 21.00
C ASP A 1042 -39.05 -18.96 20.47
N GLY A 1043 -39.35 -19.39 19.24
CA GLY A 1043 -38.86 -20.61 18.58
C GLY A 1043 -37.42 -20.54 18.03
N GLY A 1044 -36.52 -19.88 18.75
CA GLY A 1044 -35.10 -19.78 18.36
C GLY A 1044 -34.36 -21.11 18.42
N ALA A 1045 -33.29 -21.23 17.64
CA ALA A 1045 -32.42 -22.41 17.67
C ALA A 1045 -31.44 -22.33 18.88
N PRO A 1046 -31.53 -23.23 19.88
CA PRO A 1046 -30.70 -23.12 21.09
C PRO A 1046 -29.24 -23.49 20.80
N VAL A 1047 -28.31 -22.63 21.21
CA VAL A 1047 -26.88 -22.83 20.96
C VAL A 1047 -26.25 -23.71 22.06
N LEU A 1048 -25.42 -24.66 21.61
CA LEU A 1048 -24.66 -25.57 22.45
C LEU A 1048 -23.34 -24.90 22.89
N THR A 1049 -23.39 -24.08 23.92
CA THR A 1049 -22.22 -23.43 24.53
C THR A 1049 -22.41 -23.22 26.03
N ASP A 1050 -21.30 -23.12 26.75
CA ASP A 1050 -21.23 -22.68 28.16
C ASP A 1050 -20.91 -21.16 28.26
N ASP A 1051 -20.80 -20.46 27.13
CA ASP A 1051 -20.57 -19.01 27.09
C ASP A 1051 -21.70 -18.23 27.79
N VAL A 1052 -21.29 -17.22 28.56
CA VAL A 1052 -22.22 -16.29 29.23
C VAL A 1052 -22.98 -15.44 28.20
N SER A 1053 -24.30 -15.35 28.35
CA SER A 1053 -25.15 -14.51 27.51
C SER A 1053 -25.02 -13.01 27.83
N LEU A 1054 -25.38 -12.14 26.87
CA LEU A 1054 -25.33 -10.69 27.03
C LEU A 1054 -26.16 -10.22 28.23
N GLN A 1055 -27.31 -10.84 28.51
CA GLN A 1055 -28.13 -10.52 29.68
C GLN A 1055 -27.36 -10.79 30.98
N VAL A 1056 -26.82 -12.00 31.17
CA VAL A 1056 -26.10 -12.39 32.39
C VAL A 1056 -24.82 -11.55 32.57
N PHE A 1057 -24.15 -11.21 31.46
CA PHE A 1057 -23.04 -10.26 31.45
C PHE A 1057 -23.47 -8.87 31.94
N MET A 1058 -24.59 -8.33 31.44
CA MET A 1058 -25.11 -7.02 31.82
C MET A 1058 -25.63 -6.98 33.27
N GLU A 1059 -26.25 -8.05 33.76
CA GLU A 1059 -26.64 -8.19 35.17
C GLU A 1059 -25.42 -8.19 36.10
N HIS A 1060 -24.37 -8.94 35.74
CA HIS A 1060 -23.13 -8.96 36.50
C HIS A 1060 -22.38 -7.63 36.44
N LEU A 1061 -22.36 -6.96 35.28
CA LEU A 1061 -21.79 -5.62 35.11
C LEU A 1061 -22.50 -4.60 35.99
N LYS A 1062 -23.84 -4.54 35.96
CA LYS A 1062 -24.63 -3.64 36.82
C LYS A 1062 -24.33 -3.89 38.30
N LYS A 1063 -24.30 -5.17 38.72
CA LYS A 1063 -23.99 -5.55 40.10
C LYS A 1063 -22.61 -5.06 40.56
N LEU A 1064 -21.57 -5.19 39.73
CA LEU A 1064 -20.24 -4.67 40.04
C LEU A 1064 -20.16 -3.14 39.96
N ALA A 1065 -20.88 -2.52 39.03
CA ALA A 1065 -20.91 -1.06 38.88
C ALA A 1065 -21.53 -0.36 40.11
N VAL A 1066 -22.61 -0.90 40.69
CA VAL A 1066 -23.23 -0.32 41.88
C VAL A 1066 -22.52 -0.63 43.21
N THR A 1067 -21.52 -1.52 43.21
CA THR A 1067 -20.82 -1.94 44.43
C THR A 1067 -19.92 -0.82 44.95
N SER A 1068 -20.08 -0.45 46.22
CA SER A 1068 -19.39 0.69 46.86
C SER A 1068 -17.85 0.54 46.92
N ASN A 1069 -17.16 1.09 45.91
CA ASN A 1069 -15.70 1.28 45.85
C ASN A 1069 -15.32 2.63 45.19
N ALA A 1070 -16.24 3.60 45.23
CA ALA A 1070 -16.12 4.96 44.70
C ALA A 1070 -16.46 5.98 45.79
#